data_AF-A0A543JRF6-F1
#
_entry.id   AF-A0A543JRF6-F1
#
_cell.length_a   1.000
_cell.length_b   1.000
_cell.length_c   1.000
_cell.angle_alpha   90.00
_cell.angle_beta   90.00
_cell.angle_gamma   90.00
#
_symmetry.space_group_name_H-M   'P 1'
#
loop_
_entity.id
_entity.type
_entity.pdbx_description
1 polymer ?
#
loop_
_entity_poly.entity_id
_entity_poly.type
_entity_poly.pdbx_seq_one_letter_code
_entity_poly.pdbx_strand_id
1 'polypeptide(L)'
;MIFDDITDAIGHTPLVRLRVPAAEGVEVYAKLELQNLFGMKDRVAANIVLEAKRVGALVDGAHIVESSSGTMALGVALVGTALGHPVHIVTDPRIDRMTLAKLRALGCRVHVVEAMTSHGWQSARLERLERLMADLPGAFWPQQYSNPDNPGAYRKLAREVLDDLGSVDVLVGSVGSGGSLCGTSRALRESLPELHVVGVDCVGSALFDQPDEPRRLQSGLGNSLLPKNLDRTLVDEVHWLNDHEAFAATRALAAEQQIFAGNTSGSVYRVLTDVASRAEPGTRIVGIFPDRGDRYADTVYSDEYWAASGLTDLAAADAPEQVDYGTEVDRWSRSVNKSGQDLDRYLVFVEANTTGTGMLALDLTAGLGLRPVLLTGKPERYAGLAATGAEVLVCDTNSPSALRTAVQDRFRREELAGVVSTSDFYAPAVADLAAWLGLPRNPVEAVRTCRDKSLLRRRLAQAGVPQPRFAVLDEPVTADAVAAAVAEVGLPCVVKPVDDSGSNLVVLCHDAATVAAQAERVLAVRENVRGMPTARRVLVEQYARGPEFSVELFGWAGESHLVGVTRKSVTGGPHFVEHRHLFPAPLDRADADALTDAARRAVEAAGMTLGATHTEVVLTERGPAVVEVNPRLAGGMIPELIRLATGVQLLEQQLRVGAGLPPELAAGDTGYAGIAFLLAPEHGVLRAVDGVAAARSVPGVVEVTVTARAGATVRPPVNAYDRLGHVIARAEGPEEVDAALTAALGRIDTRIESEGDQ
;
A
#
# COMPACT_ATOMS: atom_id res chain seq x y z
N MET A 1 -34.42 1.75 6.44
CA MET A 1 -33.32 0.78 6.27
C MET A 1 -33.54 -0.35 7.26
N ILE A 2 -33.23 -1.59 6.88
CA ILE A 2 -33.25 -2.77 7.76
C ILE A 2 -31.81 -3.28 7.79
N PHE A 3 -31.30 -3.60 8.97
CA PHE A 3 -29.94 -4.07 9.20
C PHE A 3 -29.98 -5.41 9.93
N ASP A 4 -28.99 -6.28 9.66
CA ASP A 4 -28.91 -7.62 10.25
C ASP A 4 -28.25 -7.58 11.64
N ASP A 5 -27.28 -6.67 11.84
CA ASP A 5 -26.62 -6.42 13.12
C ASP A 5 -26.60 -4.92 13.48
N ILE A 6 -26.45 -4.61 14.78
CA ILE A 6 -26.37 -3.23 15.26
C ILE A 6 -25.14 -2.49 14.70
N THR A 7 -24.04 -3.21 14.43
CA THR A 7 -22.82 -2.65 13.84
C THR A 7 -23.00 -2.25 12.37
N ASP A 8 -23.96 -2.84 11.65
CA ASP A 8 -24.29 -2.45 10.27
C ASP A 8 -25.00 -1.09 10.20
N ALA A 9 -25.59 -0.64 11.31
CA ALA A 9 -26.23 0.68 11.41
C ALA A 9 -25.21 1.83 11.62
N ILE A 10 -23.90 1.54 11.66
CA ILE A 10 -22.84 2.54 11.81
C ILE A 10 -22.59 3.22 10.45
N GLY A 11 -22.66 4.55 10.44
CA GLY A 11 -22.49 5.40 9.27
C GLY A 11 -23.81 5.87 8.67
N HIS A 12 -23.80 6.26 7.39
CA HIS A 12 -24.96 6.83 6.70
C HIS A 12 -25.59 8.02 7.45
N THR A 13 -24.77 8.84 8.11
CA THR A 13 -25.27 9.96 8.89
C THR A 13 -25.71 11.11 7.98
N PRO A 14 -26.69 11.94 8.39
CA PRO A 14 -27.16 13.02 7.53
C PRO A 14 -26.10 14.07 7.21
N LEU A 15 -26.24 14.66 6.03
CA LEU A 15 -25.59 15.88 5.61
C LEU A 15 -26.63 17.01 5.61
N VAL A 16 -26.37 18.08 6.36
CA VAL A 16 -27.33 19.18 6.56
C VAL A 16 -26.74 20.50 6.06
N ARG A 17 -27.49 21.21 5.21
CA ARG A 17 -27.11 22.55 4.76
C ARG A 17 -27.25 23.55 5.91
N LEU A 18 -26.18 24.27 6.21
CA LEU A 18 -26.15 25.31 7.25
C LEU A 18 -26.57 26.67 6.69
N ARG A 19 -27.11 27.51 7.57
CA ARG A 19 -27.51 28.89 7.26
C ARG A 19 -26.52 29.85 7.91
N VAL A 20 -25.41 30.08 7.24
CA VAL A 20 -24.33 30.98 7.70
C VAL A 20 -24.15 32.14 6.71
N PRO A 21 -23.63 33.29 7.15
CA PRO A 21 -23.27 34.39 6.24
C PRO A 21 -22.19 33.93 5.23
N ALA A 22 -22.49 33.99 3.94
CA ALA A 22 -21.57 33.65 2.86
C ALA A 22 -21.96 34.41 1.58
N ALA A 23 -21.03 34.50 0.62
CA ALA A 23 -21.31 35.04 -0.70
C ALA A 23 -22.37 34.21 -1.44
N GLU A 24 -23.02 34.81 -2.44
CA GLU A 24 -23.99 34.10 -3.27
C GLU A 24 -23.34 32.88 -3.96
N GLY A 25 -24.05 31.74 -3.95
CA GLY A 25 -23.56 30.49 -4.54
C GLY A 25 -22.62 29.67 -3.65
N VAL A 26 -22.16 30.19 -2.50
CA VAL A 26 -21.41 29.38 -1.53
C VAL A 26 -22.38 28.43 -0.81
N GLU A 27 -22.05 27.15 -0.80
CA GLU A 27 -22.84 26.12 -0.14
C GLU A 27 -22.09 25.52 1.04
N VAL A 28 -22.72 25.52 2.21
CA VAL A 28 -22.09 25.09 3.46
C VAL A 28 -22.89 23.95 4.07
N TYR A 29 -22.22 22.83 4.34
CA TYR A 29 -22.86 21.62 4.84
C TYR A 29 -22.16 21.10 6.11
N ALA A 30 -22.95 20.54 7.03
CA ALA A 30 -22.48 19.79 8.19
C ALA A 30 -22.74 18.30 8.00
N LYS A 31 -21.68 17.49 8.05
CA LYS A 31 -21.78 16.02 8.12
C LYS A 31 -21.96 15.60 9.58
N LEU A 32 -23.19 15.22 9.94
CA LEU A 32 -23.63 15.02 11.32
C LEU A 32 -23.23 13.65 11.88
N GLU A 33 -21.93 13.40 12.00
CA GLU A 33 -21.37 12.17 12.58
C GLU A 33 -21.79 11.93 14.05
N LEU A 34 -22.23 12.98 14.74
CA LEU A 34 -22.91 12.90 16.03
C LEU A 34 -24.17 12.00 15.99
N GLN A 35 -24.75 11.72 14.82
CA GLN A 35 -25.93 10.87 14.66
C GLN A 35 -25.63 9.36 14.50
N ASN A 36 -24.36 8.95 14.56
CA ASN A 36 -24.05 7.54 14.86
C ASN A 36 -24.60 7.15 16.25
N LEU A 37 -24.65 5.85 16.56
CA LEU A 37 -25.27 5.30 17.77
C LEU A 37 -24.75 5.95 19.07
N PHE A 38 -23.43 5.97 19.25
CA PHE A 38 -22.74 6.66 20.34
C PHE A 38 -21.81 7.78 19.88
N GLY A 39 -21.62 7.92 18.56
CA GLY A 39 -20.95 9.05 17.92
C GLY A 39 -19.93 8.57 16.89
N MET A 40 -19.16 9.50 16.33
CA MET A 40 -18.24 9.23 15.21
C MET A 40 -17.29 8.03 15.42
N LYS A 41 -16.85 7.78 16.66
CA LYS A 41 -15.87 6.72 16.97
C LYS A 41 -16.44 5.29 16.87
N ASP A 42 -17.75 5.15 16.64
CA ASP A 42 -18.34 3.87 16.28
C ASP A 42 -17.72 3.34 14.98
N ARG A 43 -17.46 4.22 13.99
CA ARG A 43 -16.78 3.85 12.73
C ARG A 43 -15.39 3.27 12.98
N VAL A 44 -14.63 3.93 13.87
CA VAL A 44 -13.24 3.57 14.21
C VAL A 44 -13.21 2.20 14.88
N ALA A 45 -14.08 1.99 15.88
CA ALA A 45 -14.17 0.70 16.56
C ALA A 45 -14.58 -0.42 15.60
N ALA A 46 -15.59 -0.19 14.74
CA ALA A 46 -16.04 -1.16 13.75
C ALA A 46 -14.91 -1.55 12.80
N ASN A 47 -14.22 -0.56 12.22
CA ASN A 47 -13.15 -0.83 11.27
C ASN A 47 -11.98 -1.56 11.91
N ILE A 48 -11.48 -1.10 13.07
CA ILE A 48 -10.34 -1.74 13.75
C ILE A 48 -10.67 -3.19 14.14
N VAL A 49 -11.82 -3.44 14.74
CA VAL A 49 -12.18 -4.79 15.22
C VAL A 49 -12.40 -5.74 14.06
N LEU A 50 -13.10 -5.31 13.00
CA LEU A 50 -13.34 -6.15 11.82
C LEU A 50 -12.04 -6.43 11.05
N GLU A 51 -11.16 -5.44 10.87
CA GLU A 51 -9.87 -5.65 10.23
C GLU A 51 -8.95 -6.55 11.06
N ALA A 52 -8.92 -6.37 12.40
CA ALA A 52 -8.15 -7.24 13.29
C ALA A 52 -8.60 -8.70 13.18
N LYS A 53 -9.92 -8.96 13.07
CA LYS A 53 -10.44 -10.31 12.81
C LYS A 53 -10.02 -10.81 11.42
N ARG A 54 -10.15 -9.98 10.38
CA ARG A 54 -9.81 -10.35 8.99
C ARG A 54 -8.35 -10.75 8.82
N VAL A 55 -7.43 -10.09 9.50
CA VAL A 55 -5.98 -10.39 9.43
C VAL A 55 -5.51 -11.37 10.52
N GLY A 56 -6.43 -11.88 11.35
CA GLY A 56 -6.11 -12.85 12.40
C GLY A 56 -5.45 -12.26 13.66
N ALA A 57 -5.38 -10.94 13.79
CA ALA A 57 -4.86 -10.26 15.00
C ALA A 57 -5.84 -10.34 16.19
N LEU A 58 -7.14 -10.54 15.93
CA LEU A 58 -8.16 -10.76 16.95
C LEU A 58 -8.87 -12.09 16.67
N VAL A 59 -8.67 -13.08 17.55
CA VAL A 59 -9.35 -14.38 17.48
C VAL A 59 -10.72 -14.34 18.15
N ASP A 60 -11.67 -15.15 17.68
CA ASP A 60 -13.04 -15.17 18.21
C ASP A 60 -13.09 -15.41 19.72
N GLY A 61 -13.89 -14.58 20.42
CA GLY A 61 -14.04 -14.64 21.88
C GLY A 61 -12.87 -14.06 22.68
N ALA A 62 -11.76 -13.64 22.06
CA ALA A 62 -10.67 -12.97 22.78
C ALA A 62 -11.11 -11.62 23.38
N HIS A 63 -10.46 -11.23 24.47
CA HIS A 63 -10.76 -9.98 25.17
C HIS A 63 -10.30 -8.77 24.36
N ILE A 64 -11.05 -7.68 24.42
CA ILE A 64 -10.63 -6.37 23.90
C ILE A 64 -10.38 -5.45 25.09
N VAL A 65 -9.20 -4.83 25.13
CA VAL A 65 -8.82 -3.88 26.19
C VAL A 65 -8.49 -2.53 25.57
N GLU A 66 -9.13 -1.46 26.04
CA GLU A 66 -8.87 -0.10 25.57
C GLU A 66 -8.81 0.90 26.73
N SER A 67 -7.95 1.92 26.59
CA SER A 67 -7.85 3.03 27.53
C SER A 67 -8.55 4.26 26.94
N SER A 68 -9.76 4.56 27.42
CA SER A 68 -10.53 5.72 26.94
C SER A 68 -11.61 6.16 27.95
N SER A 69 -11.94 7.45 27.95
CA SER A 69 -13.01 8.06 28.75
C SER A 69 -14.10 8.72 27.89
N GLY A 70 -14.09 8.51 26.58
CA GLY A 70 -14.99 9.19 25.63
C GLY A 70 -15.65 8.26 24.61
N THR A 71 -15.99 8.80 23.44
CA THR A 71 -16.73 8.10 22.38
C THR A 71 -16.03 6.85 21.87
N MET A 72 -14.69 6.78 21.88
CA MET A 72 -13.96 5.56 21.53
C MET A 72 -14.27 4.40 22.49
N ALA A 73 -14.43 4.64 23.80
CA ALA A 73 -14.79 3.59 24.75
C ALA A 73 -16.17 3.00 24.42
N LEU A 74 -17.13 3.86 24.06
CA LEU A 74 -18.48 3.45 23.68
C LEU A 74 -18.51 2.70 22.34
N GLY A 75 -17.73 3.14 21.34
CA GLY A 75 -17.62 2.44 20.07
C GLY A 75 -17.03 1.03 20.24
N VAL A 76 -15.94 0.90 21.02
CA VAL A 76 -15.34 -0.42 21.31
C VAL A 76 -16.30 -1.29 22.12
N ALA A 77 -17.01 -0.72 23.10
CA ALA A 77 -18.05 -1.42 23.85
C ALA A 77 -19.15 -1.96 22.93
N LEU A 78 -19.71 -1.11 22.05
CA LEU A 78 -20.75 -1.45 21.10
C LEU A 78 -20.31 -2.60 20.19
N VAL A 79 -19.21 -2.42 19.47
CA VAL A 79 -18.77 -3.35 18.43
C VAL A 79 -18.23 -4.64 19.04
N GLY A 80 -17.38 -4.52 20.07
CA GLY A 80 -16.76 -5.68 20.71
C GLY A 80 -17.81 -6.61 21.31
N THR A 81 -18.78 -6.07 22.05
CA THR A 81 -19.81 -6.88 22.70
C THR A 81 -20.82 -7.46 21.69
N ALA A 82 -21.20 -6.70 20.65
CA ALA A 82 -22.04 -7.20 19.56
C ALA A 82 -21.41 -8.40 18.83
N LEU A 83 -20.08 -8.36 18.62
CA LEU A 83 -19.32 -9.44 18.00
C LEU A 83 -18.89 -10.55 18.97
N GLY A 84 -19.40 -10.56 20.21
CA GLY A 84 -19.17 -11.63 21.18
C GLY A 84 -17.83 -11.57 21.93
N HIS A 85 -17.12 -10.44 21.92
CA HIS A 85 -15.86 -10.25 22.62
C HIS A 85 -16.07 -9.61 24.01
N PRO A 86 -15.44 -10.13 25.09
CA PRO A 86 -15.42 -9.44 26.37
C PRO A 86 -14.64 -8.13 26.30
N VAL A 87 -15.26 -7.01 26.67
CA VAL A 87 -14.64 -5.67 26.58
C VAL A 87 -14.23 -5.15 27.95
N HIS A 88 -12.99 -4.69 28.04
CA HIS A 88 -12.40 -4.03 29.20
C HIS A 88 -12.06 -2.59 28.85
N ILE A 89 -12.63 -1.63 29.59
CA ILE A 89 -12.34 -0.20 29.41
C ILE A 89 -11.56 0.30 30.62
N VAL A 90 -10.35 0.79 30.41
CA VAL A 90 -9.57 1.49 31.43
C VAL A 90 -9.84 2.99 31.31
N THR A 91 -10.26 3.62 32.40
CA THR A 91 -10.65 5.02 32.44
C THR A 91 -10.19 5.69 33.73
N ASP A 92 -10.47 6.99 33.88
CA ASP A 92 -10.11 7.79 35.06
C ASP A 92 -11.34 8.47 35.67
N PRO A 93 -11.25 9.06 36.88
CA PRO A 93 -12.41 9.62 37.58
C PRO A 93 -13.11 10.77 36.87
N ARG A 94 -12.55 11.32 35.78
CA ARG A 94 -13.18 12.38 34.97
C ARG A 94 -14.21 11.84 33.96
N ILE A 95 -14.39 10.53 33.86
CA ILE A 95 -15.44 9.95 33.01
C ILE A 95 -16.82 10.49 33.42
N ASP A 96 -17.62 10.93 32.45
CA ASP A 96 -18.95 11.43 32.73
C ASP A 96 -19.93 10.30 33.12
N ARG A 97 -20.96 10.67 33.87
CA ARG A 97 -21.94 9.71 34.41
C ARG A 97 -22.70 8.97 33.31
N MET A 98 -22.97 9.61 32.17
CA MET A 98 -23.72 9.03 31.07
C MET A 98 -22.89 7.97 30.35
N THR A 99 -21.63 8.26 30.05
CA THR A 99 -20.69 7.31 29.44
C THR A 99 -20.46 6.11 30.34
N LEU A 100 -20.22 6.30 31.64
CA LEU A 100 -20.05 5.19 32.58
C LEU A 100 -21.29 4.29 32.66
N ALA A 101 -22.50 4.87 32.67
CA ALA A 101 -23.74 4.12 32.67
C ALA A 101 -23.90 3.27 31.41
N LYS A 102 -23.64 3.85 30.23
CA LYS A 102 -23.68 3.13 28.94
C LYS A 102 -22.69 1.97 28.90
N LEU A 103 -21.43 2.18 29.30
CA LEU A 103 -20.42 1.12 29.32
C LEU A 103 -20.84 -0.07 30.19
N ARG A 104 -21.39 0.19 31.39
CA ARG A 104 -21.90 -0.86 32.29
C ARG A 104 -23.11 -1.57 31.70
N ALA A 105 -24.04 -0.84 31.08
CA ALA A 105 -25.23 -1.40 30.46
C ALA A 105 -24.91 -2.30 29.27
N LEU A 106 -23.87 -1.97 28.50
CA LEU A 106 -23.34 -2.80 27.41
C LEU A 106 -22.55 -4.03 27.90
N GLY A 107 -22.40 -4.23 29.22
CA GLY A 107 -21.71 -5.40 29.78
C GLY A 107 -20.19 -5.28 29.83
N CYS A 108 -19.62 -4.08 29.69
CA CYS A 108 -18.18 -3.89 29.77
C CYS A 108 -17.65 -3.98 31.20
N ARG A 109 -16.42 -4.48 31.35
CA ARG A 109 -15.65 -4.38 32.59
C ARG A 109 -14.92 -3.04 32.62
N VAL A 110 -15.41 -2.09 33.42
CA VAL A 110 -14.81 -0.75 33.53
C VAL A 110 -13.83 -0.71 34.71
N HIS A 111 -12.58 -0.34 34.41
CA HIS A 111 -11.49 -0.19 35.37
C HIS A 111 -11.19 1.30 35.53
N VAL A 112 -11.63 1.90 36.65
CA VAL A 112 -11.32 3.31 36.95
C VAL A 112 -10.04 3.35 37.76
N VAL A 113 -9.01 4.04 37.27
CA VAL A 113 -7.77 4.24 38.05
C VAL A 113 -8.02 5.21 39.20
N GLU A 114 -7.49 4.92 40.38
CA GLU A 114 -7.80 5.68 41.61
C GLU A 114 -6.83 6.84 41.86
N ALA A 115 -5.62 6.80 41.28
CA ALA A 115 -4.59 7.82 41.46
C ALA A 115 -3.84 8.10 40.15
N MET A 116 -3.39 9.35 39.98
CA MET A 116 -2.45 9.72 38.92
C MET A 116 -1.06 9.14 39.21
N THR A 117 -0.31 8.82 38.16
CA THR A 117 1.15 8.64 38.27
C THR A 117 1.83 10.00 38.25
N SER A 118 3.16 10.04 38.37
CA SER A 118 3.95 11.27 38.18
C SER A 118 3.78 11.92 36.79
N HIS A 119 3.21 11.18 35.83
CA HIS A 119 2.94 11.62 34.46
C HIS A 119 1.43 11.76 34.17
N GLY A 120 0.61 11.89 35.21
CA GLY A 120 -0.83 12.19 35.11
C GLY A 120 -1.74 10.98 34.86
N TRP A 121 -3.02 11.26 34.58
CA TRP A 121 -4.04 10.22 34.40
C TRP A 121 -3.79 9.30 33.20
N GLN A 122 -3.21 9.83 32.11
CA GLN A 122 -2.98 9.03 30.91
C GLN A 122 -1.99 7.90 31.18
N SER A 123 -0.88 8.19 31.85
CA SER A 123 0.12 7.18 32.23
C SER A 123 -0.48 6.15 33.19
N ALA A 124 -1.26 6.57 34.19
CA ALA A 124 -1.95 5.63 35.10
C ALA A 124 -2.86 4.63 34.36
N ARG A 125 -3.63 5.11 33.37
CA ARG A 125 -4.50 4.25 32.54
C ARG A 125 -3.70 3.29 31.66
N LEU A 126 -2.60 3.74 31.07
CA LEU A 126 -1.73 2.88 30.25
C LEU A 126 -1.06 1.78 31.07
N GLU A 127 -0.53 2.09 32.26
CA GLU A 127 0.03 1.06 33.16
C GLU A 127 -1.01 0.01 33.55
N ARG A 128 -2.26 0.43 33.81
CA ARG A 128 -3.35 -0.52 34.10
C ARG A 128 -3.74 -1.35 32.88
N LEU A 129 -3.75 -0.75 31.69
CA LEU A 129 -3.99 -1.45 30.43
C LEU A 129 -2.91 -2.51 30.19
N GLU A 130 -1.63 -2.18 30.37
CA GLU A 130 -0.51 -3.12 30.21
C GLU A 130 -0.62 -4.32 31.17
N ARG A 131 -0.98 -4.08 32.43
CA ARG A 131 -1.25 -5.18 33.39
C ARG A 131 -2.40 -6.07 32.93
N LEU A 132 -3.49 -5.48 32.42
CA LEU A 132 -4.61 -6.27 31.87
C LEU A 132 -4.22 -7.08 30.64
N MET A 133 -3.40 -6.52 29.76
CA MET A 133 -2.88 -7.25 28.59
C MET A 133 -1.99 -8.43 29.02
N ALA A 134 -1.22 -8.28 30.09
CA ALA A 134 -0.43 -9.37 30.68
C ALA A 134 -1.31 -10.44 31.36
N ASP A 135 -2.36 -10.02 32.09
CA ASP A 135 -3.29 -10.91 32.80
C ASP A 135 -4.26 -11.64 31.84
N LEU A 136 -4.43 -11.14 30.61
CA LEU A 136 -5.34 -11.67 29.59
C LEU A 136 -4.54 -12.04 28.32
N PRO A 137 -3.82 -13.18 28.31
CA PRO A 137 -3.09 -13.62 27.12
C PRO A 137 -4.00 -13.72 25.90
N GLY A 138 -3.55 -13.14 24.78
CA GLY A 138 -4.32 -13.08 23.53
C GLY A 138 -5.36 -11.96 23.48
N ALA A 139 -5.44 -11.09 24.50
CA ALA A 139 -6.24 -9.87 24.41
C ALA A 139 -5.75 -8.94 23.29
N PHE A 140 -6.68 -8.21 22.71
CA PHE A 140 -6.43 -7.26 21.63
C PHE A 140 -6.59 -5.83 22.13
N TRP A 141 -5.66 -4.97 21.74
CA TRP A 141 -5.71 -3.54 22.03
C TRP A 141 -5.92 -2.74 20.72
N PRO A 142 -7.05 -2.03 20.55
CA PRO A 142 -7.33 -1.28 19.32
C PRO A 142 -6.35 -0.15 18.99
N GLN A 143 -5.73 0.48 19.99
CA GLN A 143 -4.69 1.51 19.83
C GLN A 143 -5.08 2.70 18.94
N GLN A 144 -6.16 3.42 19.30
CA GLN A 144 -6.72 4.48 18.44
C GLN A 144 -5.74 5.57 17.95
N TYR A 145 -4.64 5.85 18.66
CA TYR A 145 -3.70 6.93 18.30
C TYR A 145 -2.61 6.50 17.32
N SER A 146 -2.36 5.19 17.20
CA SER A 146 -1.29 4.63 16.37
C SER A 146 -1.77 3.68 15.28
N ASN A 147 -2.98 3.15 15.38
CA ASN A 147 -3.51 2.18 14.42
C ASN A 147 -4.07 2.87 13.15
N PRO A 148 -3.49 2.64 11.95
CA PRO A 148 -3.97 3.14 10.66
C PRO A 148 -5.40 2.73 10.28
N ASP A 149 -5.98 1.69 10.90
CA ASP A 149 -7.39 1.36 10.73
C ASP A 149 -8.32 2.44 11.32
N ASN A 150 -7.81 3.36 12.16
CA ASN A 150 -8.55 4.54 12.59
C ASN A 150 -8.82 5.51 11.42
N PRO A 151 -7.80 6.10 10.75
CA PRO A 151 -8.07 6.87 9.53
C PRO A 151 -8.75 6.05 8.43
N GLY A 152 -8.44 4.75 8.31
CA GLY A 152 -9.11 3.85 7.35
C GLY A 152 -10.65 3.82 7.49
N ALA A 153 -11.17 3.94 8.72
CA ALA A 153 -12.61 3.93 9.00
C ALA A 153 -13.40 5.05 8.29
N TYR A 154 -12.74 6.16 7.97
CA TYR A 154 -13.36 7.37 7.43
C TYR A 154 -13.42 7.40 5.90
N ARG A 155 -12.89 6.37 5.24
CA ARG A 155 -13.05 6.19 3.78
C ARG A 155 -14.53 6.04 3.39
N LYS A 156 -15.34 5.40 4.26
CA LYS A 156 -16.80 5.32 4.10
C LYS A 156 -17.47 6.68 4.22
N LEU A 157 -17.02 7.54 5.15
CA LEU A 157 -17.52 8.91 5.29
C LEU A 157 -17.26 9.72 4.02
N ALA A 158 -16.05 9.64 3.46
CA ALA A 158 -15.69 10.33 2.23
C ALA A 158 -16.57 9.88 1.05
N ARG A 159 -16.83 8.58 0.93
CA ARG A 159 -17.79 8.06 -0.06
C ARG A 159 -19.19 8.61 0.14
N GLU A 160 -19.72 8.62 1.37
CA GLU A 160 -21.04 9.21 1.65
C GLU A 160 -21.11 10.68 1.22
N VAL A 161 -20.05 11.47 1.49
CA VAL A 161 -19.98 12.88 1.05
C VAL A 161 -19.98 13.00 -0.48
N LEU A 162 -19.23 12.15 -1.19
CA LEU A 162 -19.21 12.13 -2.66
C LEU A 162 -20.54 11.67 -3.25
N ASP A 163 -21.18 10.67 -2.65
CA ASP A 163 -22.48 10.15 -3.12
C ASP A 163 -23.57 11.22 -2.94
N ASP A 164 -23.53 12.00 -1.85
CA ASP A 164 -24.51 13.04 -1.53
C ASP A 164 -24.31 14.33 -2.35
N LEU A 165 -23.05 14.74 -2.63
CA LEU A 165 -22.73 16.05 -3.21
C LEU A 165 -22.08 15.99 -4.59
N GLY A 166 -21.43 14.88 -4.95
CA GLY A 166 -20.60 14.73 -6.16
C GLY A 166 -19.21 15.38 -6.03
N SER A 167 -19.14 16.64 -5.58
CA SER A 167 -17.89 17.38 -5.38
C SER A 167 -17.92 18.19 -4.08
N VAL A 168 -16.74 18.48 -3.53
CA VAL A 168 -16.49 19.36 -2.37
C VAL A 168 -15.16 20.08 -2.60
N ASP A 169 -15.12 21.38 -2.31
CA ASP A 169 -13.91 22.19 -2.53
C ASP A 169 -13.12 22.36 -1.23
N VAL A 170 -13.82 22.47 -0.09
CA VAL A 170 -13.19 22.66 1.22
C VAL A 170 -13.76 21.68 2.26
N LEU A 171 -12.87 20.95 2.94
CA LEU A 171 -13.19 20.12 4.09
C LEU A 171 -12.68 20.77 5.37
N VAL A 172 -13.56 21.01 6.33
CA VAL A 172 -13.23 21.52 7.66
C VAL A 172 -13.45 20.44 8.70
N GLY A 173 -12.43 20.12 9.50
CA GLY A 173 -12.59 19.10 10.54
C GLY A 173 -11.62 19.26 11.71
N SER A 174 -12.05 18.79 12.87
CA SER A 174 -11.23 18.80 14.06
C SER A 174 -10.10 17.79 14.01
N VAL A 175 -9.00 18.12 14.70
CA VAL A 175 -7.83 17.26 14.82
C VAL A 175 -7.69 16.80 16.27
N GLY A 176 -7.52 15.49 16.44
CA GLY A 176 -7.35 14.85 17.75
C GLY A 176 -6.47 13.62 17.62
N SER A 177 -7.06 12.47 17.26
CA SER A 177 -6.31 11.25 16.98
C SER A 177 -5.74 11.17 15.54
N GLY A 178 -5.87 12.23 14.74
CA GLY A 178 -5.56 12.23 13.30
C GLY A 178 -6.55 11.49 12.39
N GLY A 179 -7.36 10.58 12.95
CA GLY A 179 -8.20 9.67 12.15
C GLY A 179 -9.23 10.32 11.23
N SER A 180 -10.12 11.17 11.76
CA SER A 180 -11.26 11.71 11.00
C SER A 180 -10.82 12.60 9.85
N LEU A 181 -10.07 13.66 10.14
CA LEU A 181 -9.65 14.62 9.13
C LEU A 181 -8.75 13.96 8.09
N CYS A 182 -7.67 13.28 8.51
CA CYS A 182 -6.72 12.68 7.57
C CYS A 182 -7.33 11.51 6.78
N GLY A 183 -8.19 10.71 7.41
CA GLY A 183 -8.86 9.59 6.75
C GLY A 183 -9.85 10.06 5.69
N THR A 184 -10.69 11.05 6.01
CA THR A 184 -11.65 11.63 5.06
C THR A 184 -10.93 12.40 3.95
N SER A 185 -9.97 13.27 4.28
CA SER A 185 -9.29 14.09 3.28
C SER A 185 -8.50 13.24 2.27
N ARG A 186 -7.77 12.22 2.74
CA ARG A 186 -7.03 11.30 1.88
C ARG A 186 -7.96 10.57 0.91
N ALA A 187 -9.09 10.08 1.39
CA ALA A 187 -10.06 9.37 0.56
C ALA A 187 -10.76 10.30 -0.45
N LEU A 188 -11.08 11.54 -0.07
CA LEU A 188 -11.65 12.52 -0.99
C LEU A 188 -10.64 12.95 -2.08
N ARG A 189 -9.36 13.13 -1.73
CA ARG A 189 -8.29 13.49 -2.67
C ARG A 189 -8.02 12.44 -3.75
N GLU A 190 -8.48 11.20 -3.57
CA GLU A 190 -8.46 10.19 -4.65
C GLU A 190 -9.31 10.63 -5.86
N SER A 191 -10.40 11.38 -5.64
CA SER A 191 -11.28 11.90 -6.69
C SER A 191 -11.20 13.42 -6.87
N LEU A 192 -10.77 14.14 -5.83
CA LEU A 192 -10.76 15.61 -5.73
C LEU A 192 -9.35 16.09 -5.35
N PRO A 193 -8.36 16.05 -6.26
CA PRO A 193 -6.96 16.33 -5.94
C PRO A 193 -6.72 17.75 -5.41
N GLU A 194 -7.55 18.71 -5.82
CA GLU A 194 -7.49 20.12 -5.42
C GLU A 194 -8.23 20.43 -4.10
N LEU A 195 -8.72 19.40 -3.37
CA LEU A 195 -9.44 19.59 -2.11
C LEU A 195 -8.59 20.36 -1.09
N HIS A 196 -9.12 21.50 -0.65
CA HIS A 196 -8.54 22.28 0.44
C HIS A 196 -9.00 21.74 1.80
N VAL A 197 -8.06 21.53 2.71
CA VAL A 197 -8.30 20.87 4.00
C VAL A 197 -7.94 21.81 5.15
N VAL A 198 -8.94 22.16 5.94
CA VAL A 198 -8.81 23.04 7.12
C VAL A 198 -8.89 22.21 8.39
N GLY A 199 -7.78 22.19 9.14
CA GLY A 199 -7.68 21.56 10.45
C GLY A 199 -8.13 22.51 11.56
N VAL A 200 -8.97 22.03 12.45
CA VAL A 200 -9.37 22.74 13.67
C VAL A 200 -8.71 22.09 14.87
N ASP A 201 -7.80 22.81 15.52
CA ASP A 201 -7.12 22.44 16.75
C ASP A 201 -7.51 23.43 17.87
N CYS A 202 -6.99 23.23 19.09
CA CYS A 202 -7.21 24.16 20.20
C CYS A 202 -5.91 24.79 20.68
N VAL A 203 -6.02 25.99 21.27
CA VAL A 203 -4.92 26.61 22.02
C VAL A 203 -4.45 25.63 23.11
N GLY A 204 -3.13 25.45 23.24
CA GLY A 204 -2.55 24.51 24.19
C GLY A 204 -2.48 23.05 23.74
N SER A 205 -2.58 22.78 22.42
CA SER A 205 -2.49 21.45 21.82
C SER A 205 -1.19 21.26 21.03
N ALA A 206 -0.46 20.18 21.31
CA ALA A 206 0.85 19.91 20.69
C ALA A 206 0.79 19.41 19.24
N LEU A 207 -0.39 19.36 18.61
CA LEU A 207 -0.57 18.73 17.29
C LEU A 207 0.04 19.52 16.14
N PHE A 208 0.10 20.84 16.26
CA PHE A 208 0.66 21.75 15.26
C PHE A 208 1.67 22.72 15.89
N ASP A 209 2.64 22.14 16.59
CA ASP A 209 3.82 22.80 17.14
C ASP A 209 3.53 23.95 18.15
N GLN A 210 2.36 23.90 18.82
CA GLN A 210 2.07 24.73 19.99
C GLN A 210 2.55 24.04 21.28
N PRO A 211 2.83 24.79 22.36
CA PRO A 211 3.09 24.19 23.67
C PRO A 211 1.84 23.48 24.21
N ASP A 212 2.03 22.33 24.88
CA ASP A 212 0.94 21.64 25.58
C ASP A 212 0.56 22.42 26.85
N GLU A 213 -0.71 22.79 26.98
CA GLU A 213 -1.29 23.36 28.21
C GLU A 213 -2.27 22.34 28.82
N PRO A 214 -1.90 21.69 29.94
CA PRO A 214 -2.69 20.61 30.53
C PRO A 214 -3.98 21.07 31.20
N ARG A 215 -4.21 22.38 31.34
CA ARG A 215 -5.42 22.96 31.98
C ARG A 215 -6.55 23.31 31.01
N ARG A 216 -6.38 23.07 29.70
CA ARG A 216 -7.46 23.28 28.71
C ARG A 216 -8.74 22.54 29.11
N LEU A 217 -9.88 23.19 28.91
CA LEU A 217 -11.20 22.65 29.26
C LEU A 217 -11.85 21.90 28.09
N GLN A 218 -11.48 22.23 26.84
CA GLN A 218 -11.91 21.50 25.66
C GLN A 218 -11.56 20.01 25.75
N SER A 219 -12.53 19.16 25.40
CA SER A 219 -12.36 17.70 25.31
C SER A 219 -12.70 17.21 23.90
N GLY A 220 -12.10 16.10 23.46
CA GLY A 220 -12.37 15.49 22.15
C GLY A 220 -11.63 16.13 20.96
N LEU A 221 -11.01 17.28 21.18
CA LEU A 221 -10.23 18.10 20.25
C LEU A 221 -8.86 18.39 20.89
N GLY A 222 -7.81 18.42 20.08
CA GLY A 222 -6.44 18.65 20.52
C GLY A 222 -5.82 17.47 21.29
N ASN A 223 -4.50 17.51 21.48
CA ASN A 223 -3.78 16.46 22.19
C ASN A 223 -2.45 16.96 22.79
N SER A 224 -2.00 16.28 23.84
CA SER A 224 -0.71 16.55 24.49
C SER A 224 0.45 15.78 23.86
N LEU A 225 0.13 14.80 23.00
CA LEU A 225 1.10 13.98 22.28
C LEU A 225 0.67 13.89 20.82
N LEU A 226 1.66 13.90 19.92
CA LEU A 226 1.44 13.75 18.48
C LEU A 226 1.04 12.29 18.16
N PRO A 227 -0.20 12.02 17.70
CA PRO A 227 -0.62 10.67 17.31
C PRO A 227 0.12 10.24 16.05
N LYS A 228 0.51 8.96 15.96
CA LYS A 228 1.11 8.42 14.73
C LYS A 228 0.16 8.40 13.54
N ASN A 229 -1.14 8.45 13.79
CA ASN A 229 -2.17 8.55 12.76
C ASN A 229 -2.31 9.95 12.14
N LEU A 230 -1.81 11.00 12.80
CA LEU A 230 -1.87 12.35 12.26
C LEU A 230 -0.89 12.47 11.08
N ASP A 231 -1.43 12.89 9.94
CA ASP A 231 -0.66 13.18 8.74
C ASP A 231 -0.84 14.65 8.41
N ARG A 232 0.10 15.49 8.90
CA ARG A 232 -0.04 16.94 8.80
C ARG A 232 0.16 17.44 7.37
N THR A 233 0.77 16.64 6.48
CA THR A 233 0.92 17.01 5.05
C THR A 233 -0.41 17.02 4.30
N LEU A 234 -1.50 16.57 4.91
CA LEU A 234 -2.86 16.61 4.36
C LEU A 234 -3.64 17.86 4.79
N VAL A 235 -3.11 18.69 5.69
CA VAL A 235 -3.79 19.89 6.22
C VAL A 235 -3.13 21.11 5.59
N ASP A 236 -3.91 21.94 4.91
CA ASP A 236 -3.41 23.12 4.20
C ASP A 236 -3.46 24.37 5.09
N GLU A 237 -4.50 24.49 5.93
CA GLU A 237 -4.69 25.58 6.89
C GLU A 237 -5.06 24.99 8.26
N VAL A 238 -4.52 25.56 9.34
CA VAL A 238 -4.87 25.18 10.72
C VAL A 238 -5.41 26.39 11.49
N HIS A 239 -6.46 26.16 12.27
CA HIS A 239 -7.00 27.13 13.23
C HIS A 239 -6.85 26.60 14.66
N TRP A 240 -6.59 27.50 15.60
CA TRP A 240 -6.59 27.20 17.04
C TRP A 240 -7.63 28.05 17.74
N LEU A 241 -8.54 27.43 18.49
CA LEU A 241 -9.51 28.14 19.32
C LEU A 241 -9.22 27.89 20.79
N ASN A 242 -9.39 28.92 21.62
CA ASN A 242 -9.37 28.72 23.07
C ASN A 242 -10.74 28.26 23.60
N ASP A 243 -10.79 27.99 24.91
CA ASP A 243 -11.98 27.41 25.54
C ASP A 243 -13.22 28.32 25.45
N HIS A 244 -13.06 29.63 25.57
CA HIS A 244 -14.15 30.60 25.44
C HIS A 244 -14.75 30.56 24.03
N GLU A 245 -13.90 30.67 23.01
CA GLU A 245 -14.33 30.73 21.61
C GLU A 245 -15.01 29.43 21.17
N ALA A 246 -14.44 28.28 21.57
CA ALA A 246 -15.03 26.97 21.28
C ALA A 246 -16.40 26.81 21.96
N PHE A 247 -16.52 27.16 23.23
CA PHE A 247 -17.75 26.94 23.99
C PHE A 247 -18.85 27.93 23.56
N ALA A 248 -18.49 29.18 23.29
CA ALA A 248 -19.39 30.19 22.73
C ALA A 248 -19.94 29.72 21.37
N ALA A 249 -19.07 29.24 20.47
CA ALA A 249 -19.47 28.73 19.18
C ALA A 249 -20.37 27.49 19.28
N THR A 250 -20.18 26.66 20.30
CA THR A 250 -21.03 25.47 20.54
C THR A 250 -22.45 25.86 20.96
N ARG A 251 -22.58 26.89 21.81
CA ARG A 251 -23.89 27.45 22.18
C ARG A 251 -24.54 28.15 20.98
N ALA A 252 -23.76 28.88 20.18
CA ALA A 252 -24.23 29.51 18.94
C ALA A 252 -24.74 28.48 17.92
N LEU A 253 -24.01 27.37 17.71
CA LEU A 253 -24.44 26.29 16.82
C LEU A 253 -25.83 25.75 17.18
N ALA A 254 -26.07 25.54 18.48
CA ALA A 254 -27.38 25.10 18.96
C ALA A 254 -28.46 26.17 18.77
N ALA A 255 -28.15 27.44 19.06
CA ALA A 255 -29.11 28.54 18.95
C ALA A 255 -29.47 28.88 17.49
N GLU A 256 -28.48 28.88 16.60
CA GLU A 256 -28.59 29.36 15.22
C GLU A 256 -29.03 28.26 14.25
N GLN A 257 -28.49 27.05 14.41
CA GLN A 257 -28.72 25.92 13.49
C GLN A 257 -29.58 24.80 14.09
N GLN A 258 -29.96 24.90 15.37
CA GLN A 258 -30.72 23.87 16.09
C GLN A 258 -30.03 22.51 16.14
N ILE A 259 -28.70 22.51 16.11
CA ILE A 259 -27.87 21.32 16.23
C ILE A 259 -27.27 21.29 17.64
N PHE A 260 -27.76 20.37 18.49
CA PHE A 260 -27.28 20.20 19.86
C PHE A 260 -26.03 19.30 19.89
N ALA A 261 -24.86 19.90 19.69
CA ALA A 261 -23.58 19.21 19.52
C ALA A 261 -22.57 19.49 20.66
N GLY A 262 -21.44 18.80 20.65
CA GLY A 262 -20.36 19.06 21.59
C GLY A 262 -19.39 20.15 21.15
N ASN A 263 -18.40 20.45 22.00
CA ASN A 263 -17.44 21.53 21.74
C ASN A 263 -16.59 21.28 20.50
N THR A 264 -16.37 20.02 20.12
CA THR A 264 -15.61 19.70 18.91
C THR A 264 -16.37 20.13 17.65
N SER A 265 -17.67 19.84 17.56
CA SER A 265 -18.53 20.37 16.49
C SER A 265 -18.67 21.90 16.53
N GLY A 266 -18.73 22.51 17.73
CA GLY A 266 -18.80 23.96 17.88
C GLY A 266 -17.56 24.68 17.33
N SER A 267 -16.36 24.17 17.61
CA SER A 267 -15.12 24.71 17.05
C SER A 267 -15.09 24.59 15.52
N VAL A 268 -15.51 23.43 14.98
CA VAL A 268 -15.63 23.26 13.52
C VAL A 268 -16.62 24.25 12.93
N TYR A 269 -17.79 24.46 13.57
CA TYR A 269 -18.80 25.43 13.13
C TYR A 269 -18.24 26.86 13.05
N ARG A 270 -17.47 27.27 14.06
CA ARG A 270 -16.85 28.61 14.09
C ARG A 270 -15.90 28.83 12.92
N VAL A 271 -14.98 27.89 12.71
CA VAL A 271 -14.02 27.94 11.61
C VAL A 271 -14.70 27.87 10.26
N LEU A 272 -15.65 26.96 10.09
CA LEU A 272 -16.41 26.80 8.87
C LEU A 272 -17.20 28.06 8.48
N THR A 273 -17.74 28.79 9.46
CA THR A 273 -18.43 30.07 9.22
C THR A 273 -17.47 31.16 8.70
N ASP A 274 -16.27 31.23 9.27
CA ASP A 274 -15.23 32.15 8.83
C ASP A 274 -14.69 31.79 7.45
N VAL A 275 -14.40 30.50 7.17
CA VAL A 275 -14.03 30.01 5.84
C VAL A 275 -15.11 30.35 4.80
N ALA A 276 -16.38 30.16 5.13
CA ALA A 276 -17.50 30.48 4.23
C ALA A 276 -17.61 31.99 3.93
N SER A 277 -17.30 32.84 4.91
CA SER A 277 -17.38 34.29 4.75
C SER A 277 -16.36 34.87 3.76
N ARG A 278 -15.26 34.14 3.52
CA ARG A 278 -14.17 34.52 2.61
C ARG A 278 -14.05 33.62 1.38
N ALA A 279 -14.98 32.68 1.19
CA ALA A 279 -14.96 31.76 0.06
C ALA A 279 -15.46 32.43 -1.23
N GLU A 280 -14.89 32.01 -2.35
CA GLU A 280 -15.32 32.46 -3.67
C GLU A 280 -16.73 31.93 -4.02
N PRO A 281 -17.53 32.66 -4.81
CA PRO A 281 -18.83 32.19 -5.29
C PRO A 281 -18.75 30.80 -5.94
N GLY A 282 -19.70 29.93 -5.62
CA GLY A 282 -19.77 28.56 -6.13
C GLY A 282 -18.98 27.53 -5.31
N THR A 283 -18.24 27.96 -4.28
CA THR A 283 -17.50 27.05 -3.39
C THR A 283 -18.45 26.20 -2.54
N ARG A 284 -18.16 24.91 -2.44
CA ARG A 284 -18.84 23.98 -1.54
C ARG A 284 -17.95 23.55 -0.38
N ILE A 285 -18.43 23.80 0.83
CA ILE A 285 -17.70 23.59 2.09
C ILE A 285 -18.42 22.54 2.92
N VAL A 286 -17.69 21.55 3.44
CA VAL A 286 -18.22 20.52 4.34
C VAL A 286 -17.47 20.55 5.67
N GLY A 287 -18.20 20.70 6.78
CA GLY A 287 -17.70 20.54 8.13
C GLY A 287 -18.08 19.19 8.73
N ILE A 288 -17.15 18.52 9.41
CA ILE A 288 -17.43 17.24 10.09
C ILE A 288 -17.80 17.47 11.56
N PHE A 289 -18.98 17.01 11.98
CA PHE A 289 -19.56 17.31 13.31
C PHE A 289 -19.63 16.02 14.17
N PRO A 290 -18.60 15.73 15.00
CA PRO A 290 -18.38 14.39 15.53
C PRO A 290 -19.22 13.98 16.76
N ASP A 291 -19.68 14.94 17.57
CA ASP A 291 -20.17 14.65 18.91
C ASP A 291 -21.45 15.40 19.30
N ARG A 292 -22.22 14.79 20.21
CA ARG A 292 -23.51 15.29 20.73
C ARG A 292 -23.32 16.17 21.96
N GLY A 293 -24.27 17.09 22.18
CA GLY A 293 -24.27 18.01 23.32
C GLY A 293 -24.56 17.37 24.68
N ASP A 294 -25.18 16.17 24.74
CA ASP A 294 -25.68 15.56 25.98
C ASP A 294 -24.61 15.40 27.07
N ARG A 295 -23.36 15.09 26.67
CA ARG A 295 -22.22 14.92 27.58
C ARG A 295 -21.74 16.25 28.20
N TYR A 296 -22.11 17.37 27.57
CA TYR A 296 -21.64 18.70 27.92
C TYR A 296 -22.72 19.56 28.60
N ALA A 297 -23.83 18.94 29.01
CA ALA A 297 -24.91 19.62 29.71
C ALA A 297 -24.42 20.34 30.98
N ASP A 298 -23.55 19.68 31.75
CA ASP A 298 -23.00 20.22 33.01
C ASP A 298 -21.74 21.09 32.79
N THR A 299 -21.29 21.28 31.54
CA THR A 299 -20.07 22.04 31.20
C THR A 299 -20.37 23.14 30.19
N VAL A 300 -20.28 22.86 28.89
CA VAL A 300 -20.42 23.84 27.80
C VAL A 300 -21.78 24.53 27.83
N TYR A 301 -22.83 23.82 28.21
CA TYR A 301 -24.20 24.37 28.29
C TYR A 301 -24.61 24.85 29.69
N SER A 302 -23.69 24.86 30.67
CA SER A 302 -23.95 25.27 32.05
C SER A 302 -23.40 26.67 32.34
N ASP A 303 -24.29 27.63 32.62
CA ASP A 303 -23.88 28.99 33.00
C ASP A 303 -23.07 29.01 34.31
N GLU A 304 -23.38 28.10 35.25
CA GLU A 304 -22.62 27.94 36.50
C GLU A 304 -21.18 27.51 36.21
N TYR A 305 -20.98 26.55 35.29
CA TYR A 305 -19.65 26.11 34.89
C TYR A 305 -18.86 27.24 34.22
N TRP A 306 -19.51 28.02 33.34
CA TRP A 306 -18.88 29.16 32.69
C TRP A 306 -18.36 30.20 33.70
N ALA A 307 -19.18 30.54 34.69
CA ALA A 307 -18.79 31.45 35.76
C ALA A 307 -17.66 30.87 36.63
N ALA A 308 -17.76 29.60 37.02
CA ALA A 308 -16.76 28.94 37.87
C ALA A 308 -15.40 28.75 37.18
N SER A 309 -15.39 28.58 35.85
CA SER A 309 -14.18 28.41 35.04
C SER A 309 -13.58 29.72 34.52
N GLY A 310 -14.22 30.87 34.75
CA GLY A 310 -13.72 32.16 34.26
C GLY A 310 -13.66 32.25 32.72
N LEU A 311 -14.53 31.52 32.01
CA LEU A 311 -14.47 31.45 30.54
C LEU A 311 -14.62 32.81 29.87
N THR A 312 -15.44 33.70 30.43
CA THR A 312 -15.67 35.05 29.90
C THR A 312 -14.47 35.98 30.07
N ASP A 313 -13.52 35.63 30.93
CA ASP A 313 -12.31 36.43 31.19
C ASP A 313 -11.17 36.08 30.21
N LEU A 314 -11.30 34.99 29.44
CA LEU A 314 -10.36 34.62 28.40
C LEU A 314 -10.48 35.56 27.20
N ALA A 315 -9.33 35.97 26.65
CA ALA A 315 -9.28 36.77 25.42
C ALA A 315 -10.01 36.04 24.28
N ALA A 316 -10.90 36.72 23.56
CA ALA A 316 -11.61 36.14 22.43
C ALA A 316 -11.52 37.08 21.22
N ALA A 317 -11.42 36.49 20.03
CA ALA A 317 -11.42 37.23 18.78
C ALA A 317 -12.70 37.00 17.96
N ASP A 318 -13.21 38.07 17.33
CA ASP A 318 -14.37 38.00 16.45
C ASP A 318 -14.06 37.33 15.09
N ALA A 319 -12.79 37.34 14.70
CA ALA A 319 -12.24 36.70 13.49
C ALA A 319 -10.83 36.17 13.80
N PRO A 320 -10.35 35.12 13.11
CA PRO A 320 -9.04 34.55 13.40
C PRO A 320 -7.90 35.50 13.04
N GLU A 321 -6.95 35.66 13.95
CA GLU A 321 -5.69 36.35 13.67
C GLU A 321 -4.79 35.48 12.78
N GLN A 322 -4.33 36.01 11.65
CA GLN A 322 -3.38 35.30 10.80
C GLN A 322 -1.97 35.43 11.37
N VAL A 323 -1.34 34.30 11.68
CA VAL A 323 0.00 34.22 12.25
C VAL A 323 0.92 33.33 11.41
N ASP A 324 2.22 33.51 11.56
CA ASP A 324 3.21 32.58 10.99
C ASP A 324 3.16 31.23 11.72
N TYR A 325 3.37 30.13 10.98
CA TYR A 325 3.36 28.78 11.55
C TYR A 325 4.46 28.64 12.61
N GLY A 326 4.13 28.05 13.77
CA GLY A 326 5.02 27.95 14.93
C GLY A 326 4.95 29.15 15.88
N THR A 327 4.15 30.18 15.59
CA THR A 327 3.84 31.24 16.56
C THR A 327 2.94 30.67 17.65
N GLU A 328 3.30 30.87 18.92
CA GLU A 328 2.44 30.51 20.07
C GLU A 328 1.21 31.42 20.11
N VAL A 329 0.03 30.83 20.25
CA VAL A 329 -1.26 31.54 20.22
C VAL A 329 -2.05 31.35 21.52
N ASP A 330 -2.85 32.36 21.90
CA ASP A 330 -3.67 32.37 23.12
C ASP A 330 -5.18 32.57 22.89
N ARG A 331 -5.56 32.83 21.64
CA ARG A 331 -6.91 33.13 21.16
C ARG A 331 -7.10 32.62 19.74
N TRP A 332 -8.24 32.90 19.11
CA TRP A 332 -8.52 32.39 17.78
C TRP A 332 -7.52 32.91 16.75
N SER A 333 -6.72 31.99 16.23
CA SER A 333 -5.70 32.27 15.24
C SER A 333 -5.69 31.23 14.14
N ARG A 334 -5.11 31.57 13.00
CA ARG A 334 -4.97 30.68 11.84
C ARG A 334 -3.59 30.80 11.20
N SER A 335 -3.12 29.71 10.60
CA SER A 335 -1.89 29.71 9.82
C SER A 335 -1.97 28.73 8.65
N VAL A 336 -1.22 29.03 7.58
CA VAL A 336 -0.93 28.05 6.53
C VAL A 336 0.01 27.00 7.13
N ASN A 337 -0.37 25.72 7.03
CA ASN A 337 0.41 24.66 7.63
C ASN A 337 1.66 24.34 6.80
N LYS A 338 2.83 24.32 7.46
CA LYS A 338 4.13 24.01 6.84
C LYS A 338 4.87 22.82 7.47
N SER A 339 4.22 22.12 8.40
CA SER A 339 4.84 21.03 9.20
C SER A 339 5.42 19.86 8.40
N GLY A 340 5.07 19.72 7.12
CA GLY A 340 5.56 18.64 6.25
C GLY A 340 6.92 18.89 5.57
N GLN A 341 7.49 20.10 5.66
CA GLN A 341 8.64 20.50 4.84
C GLN A 341 9.98 19.90 5.30
N ASP A 342 10.14 19.58 6.59
CA ASP A 342 11.40 19.10 7.19
C ASP A 342 11.31 17.67 7.74
N LEU A 343 10.36 16.85 7.25
CA LEU A 343 10.18 15.48 7.72
C LEU A 343 11.13 14.51 7.02
N ASP A 344 11.83 13.71 7.81
CA ASP A 344 12.48 12.49 7.31
C ASP A 344 11.41 11.55 6.74
N ARG A 345 11.51 11.28 5.44
CA ARG A 345 10.57 10.44 4.69
C ARG A 345 11.20 9.09 4.37
N TYR A 346 10.45 8.00 4.56
CA TYR A 346 10.93 6.64 4.44
C TYR A 346 10.25 5.89 3.30
N LEU A 347 11.03 5.13 2.54
CA LEU A 347 10.53 4.15 1.58
C LEU A 347 10.74 2.75 2.14
N VAL A 348 9.63 2.05 2.39
CA VAL A 348 9.63 0.76 3.08
C VAL A 348 9.67 -0.38 2.07
N PHE A 349 10.64 -1.28 2.20
CA PHE A 349 10.83 -2.46 1.37
C PHE A 349 10.35 -3.70 2.10
N VAL A 350 9.37 -4.42 1.55
CA VAL A 350 8.97 -5.74 2.06
C VAL A 350 9.78 -6.79 1.33
N GLU A 351 10.87 -7.21 1.97
CA GLU A 351 11.91 -8.06 1.37
C GLU A 351 12.47 -7.48 0.04
N ALA A 352 13.49 -8.12 -0.49
CA ALA A 352 14.08 -7.74 -1.77
C ALA A 352 14.57 -8.96 -2.55
N ASN A 353 14.93 -8.75 -3.80
CA ASN A 353 15.73 -9.72 -4.52
C ASN A 353 17.11 -9.85 -3.86
N THR A 354 17.61 -11.07 -3.74
CA THR A 354 18.90 -11.36 -3.11
C THR A 354 20.08 -11.15 -4.05
N THR A 355 19.81 -10.93 -5.33
CA THR A 355 20.79 -10.74 -6.39
C THR A 355 20.36 -9.60 -7.29
N GLY A 356 21.32 -8.85 -7.84
CA GLY A 356 21.07 -7.80 -8.81
C GLY A 356 20.41 -6.57 -8.20
N THR A 357 19.07 -6.50 -8.28
CA THR A 357 18.31 -5.26 -8.08
C THR A 357 17.94 -4.93 -6.65
N GLY A 358 18.03 -5.87 -5.70
CA GLY A 358 17.56 -5.64 -4.34
C GLY A 358 18.35 -4.58 -3.58
N MET A 359 19.67 -4.76 -3.44
CA MET A 359 20.53 -3.79 -2.76
C MET A 359 20.62 -2.47 -3.54
N LEU A 360 20.69 -2.56 -4.87
CA LEU A 360 20.66 -1.37 -5.73
C LEU A 360 19.41 -0.52 -5.51
N ALA A 361 18.24 -1.13 -5.30
CA ALA A 361 17.02 -0.39 -5.03
C ALA A 361 17.08 0.36 -3.69
N LEU A 362 17.68 -0.25 -2.66
CA LEU A 362 17.91 0.42 -1.38
C LEU A 362 18.89 1.59 -1.57
N ASP A 363 20.00 1.39 -2.29
CA ASP A 363 21.00 2.43 -2.55
C ASP A 363 20.41 3.63 -3.30
N LEU A 364 19.61 3.38 -4.34
CA LEU A 364 18.98 4.43 -5.15
C LEU A 364 17.95 5.26 -4.38
N THR A 365 17.42 4.74 -3.26
CA THR A 365 16.40 5.44 -2.46
C THR A 365 16.92 6.77 -1.92
N ALA A 366 18.20 6.84 -1.53
CA ALA A 366 18.81 8.08 -1.04
C ALA A 366 18.85 9.19 -2.11
N GLY A 367 19.01 8.82 -3.39
CA GLY A 367 18.96 9.75 -4.52
C GLY A 367 17.61 10.43 -4.69
N LEU A 368 16.54 9.86 -4.14
CA LEU A 368 15.19 10.43 -4.12
C LEU A 368 14.92 11.33 -2.92
N GLY A 369 15.91 11.58 -2.06
CA GLY A 369 15.72 12.28 -0.79
C GLY A 369 14.94 11.47 0.25
N LEU A 370 14.89 10.14 0.09
CA LEU A 370 14.16 9.22 0.97
C LEU A 370 15.14 8.31 1.72
N ARG A 371 14.72 7.81 2.88
CA ARG A 371 15.49 6.87 3.70
C ARG A 371 14.98 5.43 3.45
N PRO A 372 15.83 4.49 3.02
CA PRO A 372 15.41 3.11 2.80
C PRO A 372 15.22 2.37 4.13
N VAL A 373 14.14 1.58 4.22
CA VAL A 373 13.87 0.66 5.34
C VAL A 373 13.60 -0.73 4.76
N LEU A 374 14.27 -1.76 5.24
CA LEU A 374 14.03 -3.15 4.83
C LEU A 374 13.32 -3.93 5.94
N LEU A 375 12.10 -4.40 5.67
CA LEU A 375 11.43 -5.42 6.47
C LEU A 375 11.87 -6.78 5.97
N THR A 376 12.48 -7.59 6.84
CA THR A 376 12.91 -8.94 6.47
C THR A 376 12.92 -9.90 7.65
N GLY A 377 12.59 -11.17 7.39
CA GLY A 377 12.74 -12.22 8.40
C GLY A 377 14.18 -12.72 8.56
N LYS A 378 15.07 -12.44 7.60
CA LYS A 378 16.44 -13.01 7.52
C LYS A 378 17.44 -12.01 6.93
N PRO A 379 17.89 -10.99 7.69
CA PRO A 379 18.83 -9.97 7.20
C PRO A 379 20.11 -10.54 6.58
N GLU A 380 20.63 -11.64 7.12
CA GLU A 380 21.85 -12.32 6.68
C GLU A 380 21.78 -12.86 5.25
N ARG A 381 20.58 -12.93 4.66
CA ARG A 381 20.36 -13.31 3.25
C ARG A 381 20.88 -12.26 2.27
N TYR A 382 21.01 -10.99 2.69
CA TYR A 382 21.30 -9.87 1.82
C TYR A 382 22.77 -9.44 1.92
N ALA A 383 23.59 -9.95 1.00
CA ALA A 383 24.98 -9.52 0.88
C ALA A 383 25.05 -8.03 0.51
N GLY A 384 25.82 -7.24 1.28
CA GLY A 384 25.97 -5.80 1.05
C GLY A 384 24.92 -4.91 1.73
N LEU A 385 23.95 -5.48 2.47
CA LEU A 385 22.88 -4.71 3.14
C LEU A 385 23.40 -3.59 4.04
N ALA A 386 24.48 -3.84 4.79
CA ALA A 386 25.07 -2.81 5.67
C ALA A 386 25.60 -1.59 4.89
N ALA A 387 26.02 -1.77 3.63
CA ALA A 387 26.54 -0.69 2.80
C ALA A 387 25.43 0.22 2.25
N THR A 388 24.18 -0.25 2.21
CA THR A 388 23.06 0.53 1.65
C THR A 388 22.54 1.59 2.60
N GLY A 389 22.98 1.59 3.87
CA GLY A 389 22.49 2.50 4.90
C GLY A 389 21.01 2.30 5.27
N ALA A 390 20.39 1.18 4.85
CA ALA A 390 18.99 0.90 5.13
C ALA A 390 18.78 0.55 6.61
N GLU A 391 17.73 1.12 7.21
CA GLU A 391 17.24 0.64 8.49
C GLU A 391 16.61 -0.75 8.31
N VAL A 392 16.91 -1.70 9.20
CA VAL A 392 16.41 -3.08 9.09
C VAL A 392 15.43 -3.38 10.21
N LEU A 393 14.20 -3.73 9.85
CA LEU A 393 13.17 -4.17 10.79
C LEU A 393 12.93 -5.66 10.62
N VAL A 394 13.30 -6.44 11.64
CA VAL A 394 13.17 -7.90 11.60
C VAL A 394 11.76 -8.32 12.01
N CYS A 395 11.02 -8.95 11.09
CA CYS A 395 9.67 -9.47 11.35
C CYS A 395 9.35 -10.64 10.41
N ASP A 396 8.29 -11.40 10.72
CA ASP A 396 7.76 -12.41 9.81
C ASP A 396 7.07 -11.74 8.62
N THR A 397 7.76 -11.62 7.50
CA THR A 397 7.27 -10.97 6.28
C THR A 397 6.20 -11.77 5.54
N ASN A 398 5.94 -13.02 5.95
CA ASN A 398 4.83 -13.82 5.45
C ASN A 398 3.56 -13.63 6.29
N SER A 399 3.62 -12.86 7.39
CA SER A 399 2.50 -12.55 8.26
C SER A 399 2.03 -11.10 8.07
N PRO A 400 0.81 -10.86 7.54
CA PRO A 400 0.26 -9.52 7.40
C PRO A 400 0.18 -8.76 8.72
N SER A 401 -0.15 -9.44 9.83
CA SER A 401 -0.19 -8.80 11.15
C SER A 401 1.20 -8.39 11.61
N ALA A 402 2.23 -9.21 11.40
CA ALA A 402 3.60 -8.87 11.78
C ALA A 402 4.15 -7.68 10.97
N LEU A 403 3.86 -7.61 9.66
CA LEU A 403 4.20 -6.47 8.82
C LEU A 403 3.53 -5.18 9.34
N ARG A 404 2.22 -5.24 9.63
CA ARG A 404 1.46 -4.10 10.16
C ARG A 404 2.02 -3.62 11.50
N THR A 405 2.28 -4.54 12.43
CA THR A 405 2.90 -4.23 13.73
C THR A 405 4.26 -3.57 13.57
N ALA A 406 5.15 -4.13 12.75
CA ALA A 406 6.49 -3.57 12.53
C ALA A 406 6.45 -2.11 12.03
N VAL A 407 5.53 -1.79 11.12
CA VAL A 407 5.36 -0.42 10.61
C VAL A 407 4.71 0.50 11.65
N GLN A 408 3.62 0.05 12.29
CA GLN A 408 2.89 0.84 13.29
C GLN A 408 3.76 1.19 14.50
N ASP A 409 4.63 0.28 14.93
CA ASP A 409 5.50 0.47 16.09
C ASP A 409 6.62 1.47 15.80
N ARG A 410 7.09 1.54 14.54
CA ARG A 410 8.25 2.36 14.17
C ARG A 410 7.90 3.74 13.60
N PHE A 411 6.84 3.87 12.82
CA PHE A 411 6.63 5.08 12.00
C PHE A 411 5.36 5.84 12.39
N ARG A 412 5.42 7.17 12.23
CA ARG A 412 4.23 8.01 12.05
C ARG A 412 3.79 7.93 10.60
N ARG A 413 2.50 8.11 10.35
CA ARG A 413 1.96 8.03 9.00
C ARG A 413 2.59 9.07 8.05
N GLU A 414 2.78 10.30 8.49
CA GLU A 414 3.41 11.38 7.69
C GLU A 414 4.85 11.09 7.25
N GLU A 415 5.56 10.20 7.97
CA GLU A 415 6.94 9.81 7.64
C GLU A 415 7.02 8.81 6.48
N LEU A 416 5.92 8.13 6.16
CA LEU A 416 5.93 7.07 5.15
C LEU A 416 5.65 7.64 3.76
N ALA A 417 6.61 7.45 2.86
CA ALA A 417 6.49 7.83 1.46
C ALA A 417 5.83 6.75 0.60
N GLY A 418 6.12 5.48 0.90
CA GLY A 418 5.67 4.36 0.07
C GLY A 418 6.06 3.02 0.67
N VAL A 419 5.48 1.97 0.09
CA VAL A 419 5.86 0.58 0.33
C VAL A 419 6.15 -0.07 -1.02
N VAL A 420 7.29 -0.74 -1.15
CA VAL A 420 7.75 -1.37 -2.39
C VAL A 420 8.36 -2.74 -2.11
N SER A 421 8.59 -3.52 -3.16
CA SER A 421 9.49 -4.68 -3.13
C SER A 421 10.09 -4.84 -4.50
N THR A 422 11.30 -5.38 -4.56
CA THR A 422 11.87 -5.88 -5.82
C THR A 422 11.54 -7.35 -6.07
N SER A 423 10.92 -8.03 -5.09
CA SER A 423 10.60 -9.45 -5.15
C SER A 423 9.13 -9.68 -5.52
N ASP A 424 8.93 -10.48 -6.57
CA ASP A 424 7.60 -10.83 -7.10
C ASP A 424 6.71 -11.56 -6.07
N PHE A 425 7.32 -12.34 -5.18
CA PHE A 425 6.62 -13.07 -4.12
C PHE A 425 5.93 -12.14 -3.11
N TYR A 426 6.47 -10.94 -2.90
CA TYR A 426 5.98 -9.99 -1.90
C TYR A 426 5.12 -8.87 -2.50
N ALA A 427 4.92 -8.83 -3.82
CA ALA A 427 4.08 -7.82 -4.46
C ALA A 427 2.64 -7.76 -3.88
N PRO A 428 1.94 -8.89 -3.59
CA PRO A 428 0.64 -8.84 -2.92
C PRO A 428 0.70 -8.28 -1.49
N ALA A 429 1.77 -8.59 -0.74
CA ALA A 429 1.95 -8.09 0.63
C ALA A 429 2.22 -6.57 0.63
N VAL A 430 3.02 -6.08 -0.31
CA VAL A 430 3.26 -4.65 -0.56
C VAL A 430 1.94 -3.94 -0.86
N ALA A 431 1.13 -4.50 -1.77
CA ALA A 431 -0.15 -3.89 -2.14
C ALA A 431 -1.13 -3.81 -0.94
N ASP A 432 -1.19 -4.86 -0.11
CA ASP A 432 -2.04 -4.87 1.10
C ASP A 432 -1.55 -3.85 2.14
N LEU A 433 -0.24 -3.83 2.42
CA LEU A 433 0.36 -2.92 3.39
C LEU A 433 0.22 -1.45 2.95
N ALA A 434 0.49 -1.16 1.68
CA ALA A 434 0.27 0.16 1.10
C ALA A 434 -1.23 0.55 1.14
N ALA A 435 -2.15 -0.39 0.94
CA ALA A 435 -3.58 -0.12 1.05
C ALA A 435 -4.01 0.26 2.45
N TRP A 436 -3.57 -0.50 3.45
CA TRP A 436 -3.82 -0.23 4.86
C TRP A 436 -3.29 1.13 5.30
N LEU A 437 -2.12 1.53 4.79
CA LEU A 437 -1.54 2.85 5.07
C LEU A 437 -2.17 3.98 4.23
N GLY A 438 -2.93 3.67 3.18
CA GLY A 438 -3.37 4.68 2.21
C GLY A 438 -2.19 5.32 1.47
N LEU A 439 -1.25 4.50 1.01
CA LEU A 439 -0.10 4.89 0.18
C LEU A 439 -0.35 4.56 -1.30
N PRO A 440 0.46 5.11 -2.23
CA PRO A 440 0.43 4.77 -3.65
C PRO A 440 0.55 3.25 -3.84
N ARG A 441 -0.34 2.68 -4.68
CA ARG A 441 -0.43 1.23 -4.90
C ARG A 441 -1.27 0.89 -6.12
N ASN A 442 -1.06 -0.33 -6.64
CA ASN A 442 -2.07 -1.02 -7.44
C ASN A 442 -3.12 -1.67 -6.53
N PRO A 443 -4.36 -1.93 -7.02
CA PRO A 443 -5.34 -2.74 -6.29
C PRO A 443 -4.76 -4.11 -5.91
N VAL A 444 -5.00 -4.56 -4.67
CA VAL A 444 -4.48 -5.85 -4.17
C VAL A 444 -4.93 -7.01 -5.05
N GLU A 445 -6.19 -6.98 -5.51
CA GLU A 445 -6.74 -7.99 -6.42
C GLU A 445 -6.05 -8.00 -7.79
N ALA A 446 -5.70 -6.82 -8.33
CA ALA A 446 -4.99 -6.71 -9.61
C ALA A 446 -3.61 -7.38 -9.52
N VAL A 447 -2.86 -7.07 -8.46
CA VAL A 447 -1.54 -7.69 -8.22
C VAL A 447 -1.67 -9.21 -8.01
N ARG A 448 -2.67 -9.67 -7.25
CA ARG A 448 -2.94 -11.11 -7.08
C ARG A 448 -3.33 -11.79 -8.40
N THR A 449 -4.12 -11.11 -9.24
CA THR A 449 -4.50 -11.60 -10.57
C THR A 449 -3.27 -11.80 -11.44
N CYS A 450 -2.33 -10.85 -11.47
CA CYS A 450 -1.08 -11.01 -12.22
C CYS A 450 -0.20 -12.14 -11.68
N ARG A 451 -0.17 -12.36 -10.37
CA ARG A 451 0.64 -13.42 -9.74
C ARG A 451 0.05 -14.82 -9.87
N ASP A 452 -1.27 -14.94 -10.03
CA ASP A 452 -1.95 -16.21 -10.30
C ASP A 452 -2.34 -16.29 -11.78
N LYS A 453 -1.56 -17.03 -12.55
CA LYS A 453 -1.76 -17.20 -13.99
C LYS A 453 -3.16 -17.72 -14.32
N SER A 454 -3.79 -18.52 -13.47
CA SER A 454 -5.17 -19.00 -13.71
C SER A 454 -6.20 -17.89 -13.58
N LEU A 455 -6.03 -16.96 -12.63
CA LEU A 455 -6.90 -15.80 -12.49
C LEU A 455 -6.70 -14.83 -13.65
N LEU A 456 -5.44 -14.57 -14.03
CA LEU A 456 -5.12 -13.76 -15.20
C LEU A 456 -5.80 -14.32 -16.46
N ARG A 457 -5.69 -15.63 -16.72
CA ARG A 457 -6.33 -16.25 -17.88
C ARG A 457 -7.85 -16.03 -17.94
N ARG A 458 -8.54 -16.17 -16.81
CA ARG A 458 -9.99 -15.90 -16.73
C ARG A 458 -10.31 -14.43 -17.01
N ARG A 459 -9.51 -13.50 -16.46
CA ARG A 459 -9.69 -12.05 -16.67
C ARG A 459 -9.45 -11.66 -18.13
N LEU A 460 -8.39 -12.17 -18.75
CA LEU A 460 -8.11 -11.96 -20.17
C LEU A 460 -9.21 -12.53 -21.07
N ALA A 461 -9.77 -13.71 -20.73
CA ALA A 461 -10.87 -14.31 -21.48
C ALA A 461 -12.14 -13.44 -21.41
N GLN A 462 -12.47 -12.94 -20.22
CA GLN A 462 -13.61 -12.03 -20.01
C GLN A 462 -13.46 -10.72 -20.79
N ALA A 463 -12.23 -10.21 -20.91
CA ALA A 463 -11.91 -9.00 -21.67
C ALA A 463 -11.66 -9.24 -23.18
N GLY A 464 -11.77 -10.48 -23.65
CA GLY A 464 -11.52 -10.86 -25.04
C GLY A 464 -10.07 -10.59 -25.49
N VAL A 465 -9.10 -10.61 -24.58
CA VAL A 465 -7.68 -10.42 -24.89
C VAL A 465 -7.13 -11.71 -25.48
N PRO A 466 -6.50 -11.67 -26.67
CA PRO A 466 -5.90 -12.84 -27.29
C PRO A 466 -4.86 -13.52 -26.38
N GLN A 467 -5.05 -14.82 -26.14
CA GLN A 467 -4.21 -15.63 -25.25
C GLN A 467 -4.29 -17.11 -25.64
N PRO A 468 -3.37 -17.97 -25.17
CA PRO A 468 -3.48 -19.42 -25.33
C PRO A 468 -4.77 -19.96 -24.70
N ARG A 469 -5.35 -21.00 -25.31
CA ARG A 469 -6.39 -21.81 -24.63
C ARG A 469 -5.79 -22.45 -23.38
N PHE A 470 -6.57 -22.58 -22.32
CA PHE A 470 -6.07 -23.05 -21.04
C PHE A 470 -7.11 -23.90 -20.30
N ALA A 471 -6.63 -24.77 -19.42
CA ALA A 471 -7.40 -25.50 -18.44
C ALA A 471 -6.64 -25.49 -17.10
N VAL A 472 -7.37 -25.65 -15.98
CA VAL A 472 -6.79 -25.67 -14.62
C VAL A 472 -7.07 -27.03 -13.99
N LEU A 473 -6.05 -27.64 -13.40
CA LEU A 473 -6.17 -28.87 -12.62
C LEU A 473 -5.96 -28.56 -11.14
N ASP A 474 -6.88 -29.04 -10.31
CA ASP A 474 -6.83 -28.95 -8.85
C ASP A 474 -6.30 -30.26 -8.23
N GLU A 475 -5.86 -30.21 -6.97
CA GLU A 475 -5.51 -31.42 -6.20
C GLU A 475 -6.79 -32.13 -5.68
N PRO A 476 -6.94 -33.46 -5.83
CA PRO A 476 -6.03 -34.38 -6.52
C PRO A 476 -6.23 -34.40 -8.05
N VAL A 477 -5.13 -34.57 -8.79
CA VAL A 477 -5.18 -34.74 -10.25
C VAL A 477 -5.71 -36.14 -10.58
N THR A 478 -6.79 -36.21 -11.35
CA THR A 478 -7.38 -37.47 -11.83
C THR A 478 -7.12 -37.65 -13.33
N ALA A 479 -7.13 -38.90 -13.80
CA ALA A 479 -6.97 -39.21 -15.22
C ALA A 479 -8.05 -38.54 -16.09
N ASP A 480 -9.30 -38.50 -15.61
CA ASP A 480 -10.42 -37.86 -16.31
C ASP A 480 -10.24 -36.35 -16.42
N ALA A 481 -9.77 -35.69 -15.35
CA ALA A 481 -9.47 -34.26 -15.38
C ALA A 481 -8.34 -33.93 -16.37
N VAL A 482 -7.28 -34.75 -16.41
CA VAL A 482 -6.20 -34.61 -17.38
C VAL A 482 -6.71 -34.81 -18.82
N ALA A 483 -7.55 -35.83 -19.05
CA ALA A 483 -8.12 -36.09 -20.36
C ALA A 483 -9.01 -34.92 -20.84
N ALA A 484 -9.83 -34.37 -19.94
CA ALA A 484 -10.66 -33.20 -20.22
C ALA A 484 -9.82 -31.96 -20.56
N ALA A 485 -8.79 -31.67 -19.75
CA ALA A 485 -7.87 -30.56 -20.01
C ALA A 485 -7.14 -30.70 -21.36
N VAL A 486 -6.65 -31.91 -21.69
CA VAL A 486 -6.00 -32.19 -22.97
C VAL A 486 -6.98 -32.03 -24.14
N ALA A 487 -8.23 -32.46 -23.99
CA ALA A 487 -9.26 -32.31 -25.02
C ALA A 487 -9.62 -30.83 -25.28
N GLU A 488 -9.67 -30.02 -24.21
CA GLU A 488 -9.95 -28.58 -24.30
C GLU A 488 -8.78 -27.79 -24.92
N VAL A 489 -7.57 -28.06 -24.45
CA VAL A 489 -6.36 -27.29 -24.77
C VAL A 489 -5.70 -27.75 -26.08
N GLY A 490 -5.64 -29.06 -26.32
CA GLY A 490 -4.92 -29.71 -27.42
C GLY A 490 -3.43 -29.92 -27.14
N LEU A 491 -2.81 -30.85 -27.88
CA LEU A 491 -1.39 -31.19 -27.79
C LEU A 491 -0.57 -30.69 -28.99
N PRO A 492 0.74 -30.38 -28.81
CA PRO A 492 1.43 -30.32 -27.52
C PRO A 492 0.96 -29.13 -26.67
N CYS A 493 1.06 -29.27 -25.35
CA CYS A 493 0.63 -28.25 -24.37
C CYS A 493 1.75 -27.94 -23.37
N VAL A 494 1.71 -26.78 -22.74
CA VAL A 494 2.62 -26.38 -21.67
C VAL A 494 1.94 -26.60 -20.33
N VAL A 495 2.61 -27.30 -19.42
CA VAL A 495 2.11 -27.56 -18.05
C VAL A 495 3.02 -26.86 -17.05
N LYS A 496 2.43 -26.05 -16.16
CA LYS A 496 3.18 -25.19 -15.22
C LYS A 496 2.40 -24.87 -13.93
N PRO A 497 3.08 -24.48 -12.83
CA PRO A 497 2.42 -23.90 -11.65
C PRO A 497 1.69 -22.60 -11.99
N VAL A 498 0.62 -22.30 -11.26
CA VAL A 498 -0.14 -21.04 -11.44
C VAL A 498 0.56 -19.83 -10.82
N ASP A 499 1.40 -20.03 -9.80
CA ASP A 499 1.86 -18.98 -8.87
C ASP A 499 3.39 -18.91 -8.66
N ASP A 500 4.19 -19.65 -9.44
CA ASP A 500 5.66 -19.58 -9.35
C ASP A 500 6.27 -18.63 -10.41
N SER A 501 7.59 -18.46 -10.36
CA SER A 501 8.41 -17.56 -11.19
C SER A 501 9.63 -18.27 -11.78
N GLY A 502 10.35 -17.61 -12.70
CA GLY A 502 11.65 -18.08 -13.21
C GLY A 502 11.63 -19.32 -14.10
N SER A 503 10.50 -19.60 -14.75
CA SER A 503 10.25 -20.81 -15.55
C SER A 503 10.40 -22.12 -14.76
N ASN A 504 10.24 -22.07 -13.43
CA ASN A 504 10.24 -23.26 -12.60
C ASN A 504 9.08 -24.20 -12.96
N LEU A 505 9.41 -25.48 -13.18
CA LEU A 505 8.44 -26.54 -13.48
C LEU A 505 7.55 -26.25 -14.70
N VAL A 506 8.06 -25.51 -15.68
CA VAL A 506 7.42 -25.30 -16.98
C VAL A 506 7.92 -26.38 -17.94
N VAL A 507 7.00 -27.19 -18.50
CA VAL A 507 7.35 -28.31 -19.39
C VAL A 507 6.40 -28.38 -20.57
N LEU A 508 6.95 -28.53 -21.78
CA LEU A 508 6.19 -28.92 -22.98
C LEU A 508 5.85 -30.42 -22.92
N CYS A 509 4.56 -30.73 -22.86
CA CYS A 509 4.01 -32.08 -22.82
C CYS A 509 3.41 -32.46 -24.19
N HIS A 510 3.72 -33.67 -24.64
CA HIS A 510 3.31 -34.18 -25.96
C HIS A 510 2.17 -35.20 -25.89
N ASP A 511 1.84 -35.69 -24.70
CA ASP A 511 0.79 -36.67 -24.45
C ASP A 511 0.15 -36.47 -23.06
N ALA A 512 -0.98 -37.14 -22.81
CA ALA A 512 -1.69 -37.03 -21.52
C ALA A 512 -0.88 -37.59 -20.33
N ALA A 513 0.01 -38.57 -20.57
CA ALA A 513 0.82 -39.17 -19.52
C ALA A 513 1.87 -38.17 -18.98
N THR A 514 2.52 -37.44 -19.88
CA THR A 514 3.47 -36.37 -19.53
C THR A 514 2.78 -35.19 -18.85
N VAL A 515 1.54 -34.86 -19.25
CA VAL A 515 0.70 -33.88 -18.52
C VAL A 515 0.42 -34.32 -17.09
N ALA A 516 -0.04 -35.56 -16.89
CA ALA A 516 -0.35 -36.08 -15.56
C ALA A 516 0.89 -36.09 -14.66
N ALA A 517 2.01 -36.63 -15.14
CA ALA A 517 3.26 -36.70 -14.39
C ALA A 517 3.79 -35.31 -14.02
N GLN A 518 3.70 -34.33 -14.93
CA GLN A 518 4.12 -32.97 -14.62
C GLN A 518 3.17 -32.29 -13.62
N ALA A 519 1.86 -32.50 -13.73
CA ALA A 519 0.89 -31.96 -12.79
C ALA A 519 1.15 -32.48 -11.37
N GLU A 520 1.43 -33.78 -11.21
CA GLU A 520 1.81 -34.37 -9.91
C GLU A 520 3.08 -33.72 -9.33
N ARG A 521 4.11 -33.47 -10.16
CA ARG A 521 5.35 -32.79 -9.72
C ARG A 521 5.10 -31.37 -9.25
N VAL A 522 4.24 -30.62 -9.95
CA VAL A 522 3.84 -29.27 -9.54
C VAL A 522 3.10 -29.33 -8.21
N LEU A 523 2.14 -30.22 -8.06
CA LEU A 523 1.35 -30.34 -6.83
C LEU A 523 2.15 -30.88 -5.65
N ALA A 524 3.24 -31.61 -5.87
CA ALA A 524 4.12 -32.07 -4.80
C ALA A 524 4.82 -30.92 -4.06
N VAL A 525 5.01 -29.77 -4.71
CA VAL A 525 5.60 -28.57 -4.08
C VAL A 525 4.56 -27.87 -3.21
N ARG A 526 4.75 -27.94 -1.89
CA ARG A 526 3.84 -27.37 -0.88
C ARG A 526 4.19 -25.92 -0.52
N GLU A 527 5.47 -25.58 -0.57
CA GLU A 527 5.99 -24.24 -0.25
C GLU A 527 6.96 -23.78 -1.34
N ASN A 528 6.96 -22.47 -1.62
CA ASN A 528 7.90 -21.87 -2.56
C ASN A 528 9.26 -21.58 -1.89
N VAL A 529 10.19 -21.01 -2.67
CA VAL A 529 11.55 -20.65 -2.19
C VAL A 529 11.60 -19.59 -1.07
N ARG A 530 10.46 -18.97 -0.76
CA ARG A 530 10.29 -18.01 0.34
C ARG A 530 9.54 -18.62 1.55
N GLY A 531 9.24 -19.91 1.52
CA GLY A 531 8.49 -20.60 2.58
C GLY A 531 7.02 -20.20 2.62
N MET A 532 6.47 -19.67 1.52
CA MET A 532 5.04 -19.38 1.42
C MET A 532 4.31 -20.60 0.84
N PRO A 533 3.09 -20.90 1.30
CA PRO A 533 2.26 -21.94 0.69
C PRO A 533 2.03 -21.66 -0.80
N THR A 534 2.13 -22.71 -1.63
CA THR A 534 1.77 -22.61 -3.05
C THR A 534 0.25 -22.71 -3.23
N ALA A 535 -0.25 -22.28 -4.38
CA ALA A 535 -1.68 -22.30 -4.72
C ALA A 535 -2.24 -23.71 -4.96
N ARG A 536 -1.37 -24.73 -5.03
CA ARG A 536 -1.73 -26.14 -5.24
C ARG A 536 -2.61 -26.37 -6.46
N ARG A 537 -2.33 -25.63 -7.54
CA ARG A 537 -3.05 -25.68 -8.82
C ARG A 537 -2.08 -25.72 -9.99
N VAL A 538 -2.48 -26.40 -11.05
CA VAL A 538 -1.70 -26.58 -12.28
C VAL A 538 -2.41 -25.94 -13.45
N LEU A 539 -1.66 -25.24 -14.28
CA LEU A 539 -2.13 -24.62 -15.50
C LEU A 539 -1.65 -25.43 -16.70
N VAL A 540 -2.60 -25.87 -17.53
CA VAL A 540 -2.35 -26.57 -18.80
C VAL A 540 -2.72 -25.62 -19.93
N GLU A 541 -1.79 -25.34 -20.83
CA GLU A 541 -1.95 -24.29 -21.85
C GLU A 541 -1.57 -24.72 -23.25
N GLN A 542 -2.27 -24.15 -24.22
CA GLN A 542 -1.94 -24.36 -25.63
C GLN A 542 -0.51 -23.86 -25.86
N TYR A 543 0.31 -24.68 -26.50
CA TYR A 543 1.62 -24.23 -26.93
C TYR A 543 1.47 -23.20 -28.06
N ALA A 544 1.71 -21.93 -27.75
CA ALA A 544 1.73 -20.85 -28.73
C ALA A 544 3.04 -20.92 -29.54
N ARG A 545 2.92 -20.94 -30.87
CA ARG A 545 4.07 -21.01 -31.80
C ARG A 545 4.30 -19.66 -32.45
N GLY A 546 5.53 -19.16 -32.34
CA GLY A 546 5.95 -17.88 -32.91
C GLY A 546 7.15 -17.29 -32.16
N PRO A 547 7.72 -16.18 -32.64
CA PRO A 547 8.70 -15.42 -31.89
C PRO A 547 8.11 -14.85 -30.59
N GLU A 548 8.93 -14.82 -29.55
CA GLU A 548 8.55 -14.34 -28.21
C GLU A 548 9.09 -12.93 -27.97
N PHE A 549 8.25 -12.10 -27.37
CA PHE A 549 8.54 -10.72 -27.01
C PHE A 549 8.12 -10.46 -25.57
N SER A 550 8.67 -9.42 -24.99
CA SER A 550 8.03 -8.75 -23.86
C SER A 550 7.74 -7.29 -24.21
N VAL A 551 6.64 -6.78 -23.65
CA VAL A 551 6.26 -5.38 -23.76
C VAL A 551 6.31 -4.80 -22.35
N GLU A 552 7.13 -3.77 -22.20
CA GLU A 552 7.32 -3.08 -20.93
C GLU A 552 6.44 -1.84 -20.91
N LEU A 553 5.41 -1.86 -20.06
CA LEU A 553 4.52 -0.73 -19.82
C LEU A 553 4.76 -0.14 -18.43
N PHE A 554 4.54 1.15 -18.28
CA PHE A 554 4.74 1.87 -17.03
C PHE A 554 3.54 2.75 -16.70
N GLY A 555 2.83 2.43 -15.61
CA GLY A 555 1.62 3.11 -15.18
C GLY A 555 1.90 4.36 -14.33
N TRP A 556 1.25 5.48 -14.65
CA TRP A 556 1.24 6.69 -13.83
C TRP A 556 0.01 7.54 -14.11
N ALA A 557 -0.59 8.13 -13.07
CA ALA A 557 -1.74 9.05 -13.18
C ALA A 557 -2.92 8.50 -14.02
N GLY A 558 -3.16 7.19 -13.99
CA GLY A 558 -4.23 6.54 -14.76
C GLY A 558 -3.86 6.21 -16.21
N GLU A 559 -2.65 6.53 -16.67
CA GLU A 559 -2.15 6.22 -18.01
C GLU A 559 -1.10 5.11 -17.98
N SER A 560 -1.01 4.33 -19.07
CA SER A 560 0.02 3.31 -19.28
C SER A 560 0.97 3.73 -20.42
N HIS A 561 2.17 4.14 -20.04
CA HIS A 561 3.22 4.57 -20.98
C HIS A 561 3.98 3.36 -21.51
N LEU A 562 4.21 3.32 -22.82
CA LEU A 562 5.09 2.32 -23.43
C LEU A 562 6.55 2.70 -23.16
N VAL A 563 7.30 1.80 -22.54
CA VAL A 563 8.75 1.93 -22.43
C VAL A 563 9.43 1.31 -23.65
N GLY A 564 8.94 0.15 -24.09
CA GLY A 564 9.34 -0.45 -25.36
C GLY A 564 9.07 -1.95 -25.42
N VAL A 565 9.50 -2.56 -26.52
CA VAL A 565 9.34 -3.99 -26.80
C VAL A 565 10.70 -4.65 -26.83
N THR A 566 10.87 -5.76 -26.11
CA THR A 566 12.09 -6.56 -26.09
C THR A 566 11.88 -7.87 -26.84
N ARG A 567 12.78 -8.23 -27.74
CA ARG A 567 12.80 -9.56 -28.36
C ARG A 567 13.39 -10.56 -27.37
N LYS A 568 12.71 -11.67 -27.11
CA LYS A 568 13.18 -12.73 -26.23
C LYS A 568 13.48 -14.00 -27.03
N SER A 569 14.63 -14.62 -26.76
CA SER A 569 15.01 -15.89 -27.37
C SER A 569 15.16 -16.95 -26.30
N VAL A 570 14.45 -18.06 -26.49
CA VAL A 570 14.40 -19.20 -25.56
C VAL A 570 15.07 -20.43 -26.15
N THR A 571 15.54 -21.34 -25.30
CA THR A 571 15.97 -22.68 -25.74
C THR A 571 14.79 -23.44 -26.33
N GLY A 572 15.08 -24.48 -27.12
CA GLY A 572 14.06 -25.42 -27.54
C GLY A 572 13.33 -26.10 -26.36
N GLY A 573 12.28 -26.83 -26.69
CA GLY A 573 11.57 -27.67 -25.72
C GLY A 573 12.50 -28.72 -25.08
N PRO A 574 12.19 -29.17 -23.85
CA PRO A 574 10.91 -28.95 -23.18
C PRO A 574 10.85 -27.74 -22.21
N HIS A 575 11.93 -27.00 -21.99
CA HIS A 575 12.06 -26.05 -20.86
C HIS A 575 12.01 -24.55 -21.19
N PHE A 576 12.21 -24.15 -22.46
CA PHE A 576 12.08 -22.74 -22.91
C PHE A 576 12.88 -21.72 -22.08
N VAL A 577 14.13 -22.03 -21.72
CA VAL A 577 14.95 -21.11 -20.92
C VAL A 577 15.45 -19.96 -21.78
N GLU A 578 15.22 -18.72 -21.35
CA GLU A 578 15.70 -17.56 -22.10
C GLU A 578 17.23 -17.53 -22.10
N HIS A 579 17.81 -17.33 -23.28
CA HIS A 579 19.25 -17.34 -23.50
C HIS A 579 19.76 -16.06 -24.20
N ARG A 580 18.87 -15.27 -24.83
CA ARG A 580 19.21 -13.94 -25.37
C ARG A 580 18.02 -12.98 -25.29
N HIS A 581 18.33 -11.68 -25.17
CA HIS A 581 17.37 -10.59 -25.35
C HIS A 581 17.98 -9.45 -26.18
N LEU A 582 17.12 -8.70 -26.90
CA LEU A 582 17.50 -7.50 -27.65
C LEU A 582 16.43 -6.42 -27.46
N PHE A 583 16.88 -5.21 -27.09
CA PHE A 583 16.04 -4.04 -26.90
C PHE A 583 16.62 -2.80 -27.65
N PRO A 584 15.78 -2.01 -28.31
CA PRO A 584 14.40 -2.34 -28.69
C PRO A 584 14.37 -3.52 -29.68
N ALA A 585 13.25 -4.21 -29.77
CA ALA A 585 13.05 -5.27 -30.76
C ALA A 585 13.02 -4.67 -32.17
N PRO A 586 13.78 -5.21 -33.14
CA PRO A 586 13.76 -4.74 -34.52
C PRO A 586 12.50 -5.25 -35.23
N LEU A 587 11.40 -4.51 -35.06
CA LEU A 587 10.07 -4.83 -35.56
C LEU A 587 9.62 -3.82 -36.61
N ASP A 588 8.75 -4.26 -37.51
CA ASP A 588 7.97 -3.30 -38.29
C ASP A 588 6.91 -2.63 -37.40
N ARG A 589 6.34 -1.53 -37.90
CA ARG A 589 5.38 -0.73 -37.14
C ARG A 589 4.10 -1.51 -36.82
N ALA A 590 3.63 -2.37 -37.72
CA ALA A 590 2.36 -3.07 -37.55
C ALA A 590 2.46 -4.11 -36.42
N ASP A 591 3.56 -4.86 -36.38
CA ASP A 591 3.82 -5.83 -35.30
C ASP A 591 4.06 -5.13 -33.96
N ALA A 592 4.81 -4.03 -33.96
CA ALA A 592 5.05 -3.24 -32.75
C ALA A 592 3.75 -2.67 -32.16
N ASP A 593 2.88 -2.11 -33.00
CA ASP A 593 1.57 -1.58 -32.60
C ASP A 593 0.68 -2.72 -32.08
N ALA A 594 0.62 -3.86 -32.77
CA ALA A 594 -0.19 -5.01 -32.36
C ALA A 594 0.25 -5.62 -31.01
N LEU A 595 1.56 -5.79 -30.80
CA LEU A 595 2.11 -6.27 -29.53
C LEU A 595 1.80 -5.29 -28.39
N THR A 596 1.97 -4.00 -28.64
CA THR A 596 1.69 -2.94 -27.67
C THR A 596 0.21 -2.92 -27.26
N ASP A 597 -0.69 -2.99 -28.23
CA ASP A 597 -2.14 -2.99 -27.98
C ASP A 597 -2.59 -4.23 -27.21
N ALA A 598 -2.04 -5.41 -27.55
CA ALA A 598 -2.33 -6.64 -26.81
C ALA A 598 -1.87 -6.55 -25.35
N ALA A 599 -0.67 -6.01 -25.11
CA ALA A 599 -0.14 -5.82 -23.76
C ALA A 599 -0.94 -4.79 -22.96
N ARG A 600 -1.29 -3.64 -23.56
CA ARG A 600 -2.12 -2.60 -22.93
C ARG A 600 -3.47 -3.15 -22.49
N ARG A 601 -4.16 -3.84 -23.39
CA ARG A 601 -5.46 -4.48 -23.06
C ARG A 601 -5.33 -5.53 -21.95
N ALA A 602 -4.22 -6.26 -21.90
CA ALA A 602 -3.97 -7.24 -20.86
C ALA A 602 -3.73 -6.59 -19.49
N VAL A 603 -2.93 -5.52 -19.44
CA VAL A 603 -2.64 -4.74 -18.23
C VAL A 603 -3.90 -4.05 -17.71
N GLU A 604 -4.70 -3.47 -18.61
CA GLU A 604 -6.00 -2.88 -18.28
C GLU A 604 -6.98 -3.94 -17.75
N ALA A 605 -7.08 -5.10 -18.40
CA ALA A 605 -7.93 -6.21 -17.95
C ALA A 605 -7.50 -6.80 -16.60
N ALA A 606 -6.19 -6.74 -16.29
CA ALA A 606 -5.67 -7.13 -14.98
C ALA A 606 -5.93 -6.06 -13.90
N GLY A 607 -6.23 -4.81 -14.28
CA GLY A 607 -6.49 -3.69 -13.37
C GLY A 607 -5.23 -3.03 -12.80
N MET A 608 -4.10 -3.16 -13.49
CA MET A 608 -2.83 -2.53 -13.10
C MET A 608 -2.78 -1.09 -13.62
N THR A 609 -2.39 -0.14 -12.76
CA THR A 609 -2.44 1.30 -13.06
C THR A 609 -1.20 2.08 -12.62
N LEU A 610 -0.33 1.49 -11.80
CA LEU A 610 0.84 2.17 -11.22
C LEU A 610 2.11 1.34 -11.40
N GLY A 611 3.18 1.99 -11.87
CA GLY A 611 4.50 1.40 -12.02
C GLY A 611 4.64 0.40 -13.16
N ALA A 612 5.76 -0.30 -13.16
CA ALA A 612 6.16 -1.19 -14.24
C ALA A 612 5.31 -2.46 -14.29
N THR A 613 4.98 -2.86 -15.51
CA THR A 613 4.46 -4.18 -15.84
C THR A 613 5.27 -4.79 -16.96
N HIS A 614 5.56 -6.08 -16.82
CA HIS A 614 6.29 -6.88 -17.80
C HIS A 614 5.34 -7.89 -18.42
N THR A 615 4.98 -7.67 -19.68
CA THR A 615 4.00 -8.49 -20.39
C THR A 615 4.68 -9.38 -21.43
N GLU A 616 4.62 -10.69 -21.24
CA GLU A 616 5.16 -11.67 -22.18
C GLU A 616 4.12 -12.00 -23.27
N VAL A 617 4.55 -11.96 -24.53
CA VAL A 617 3.67 -12.11 -25.69
C VAL A 617 4.36 -12.98 -26.75
N VAL A 618 3.62 -13.93 -27.30
CA VAL A 618 4.07 -14.70 -28.48
C VAL A 618 3.33 -14.19 -29.70
N LEU A 619 4.07 -13.76 -30.74
CA LEU A 619 3.48 -13.34 -32.00
C LEU A 619 3.17 -14.58 -32.85
N THR A 620 1.92 -15.03 -32.84
CA THR A 620 1.50 -16.21 -33.61
C THR A 620 1.04 -15.82 -35.02
N GLU A 621 0.81 -16.80 -35.89
CA GLU A 621 0.18 -16.57 -37.20
C GLU A 621 -1.20 -15.89 -37.12
N ARG A 622 -1.88 -15.99 -35.97
CA ARG A 622 -3.18 -15.35 -35.70
C ARG A 622 -3.05 -13.98 -35.00
N GLY A 623 -1.82 -13.49 -34.83
CA GLY A 623 -1.48 -12.28 -34.11
C GLY A 623 -0.92 -12.54 -32.70
N PRO A 624 -0.69 -11.47 -31.92
CA PRO A 624 -0.17 -11.53 -30.56
C PRO A 624 -1.03 -12.39 -29.62
N ALA A 625 -0.40 -13.27 -28.84
CA ALA A 625 -1.04 -14.03 -27.77
C ALA A 625 -0.33 -13.73 -26.45
N VAL A 626 -1.06 -13.18 -25.48
CA VAL A 626 -0.52 -12.80 -24.18
C VAL A 626 -0.28 -14.05 -23.34
N VAL A 627 0.98 -14.25 -22.95
CA VAL A 627 1.43 -15.38 -22.14
C VAL A 627 1.43 -15.04 -20.66
N GLU A 628 1.88 -13.86 -20.27
CA GLU A 628 1.91 -13.47 -18.86
C GLU A 628 1.91 -11.95 -18.71
N VAL A 629 1.33 -11.44 -17.62
CA VAL A 629 1.49 -10.05 -17.18
C VAL A 629 2.03 -10.09 -15.76
N ASN A 630 3.24 -9.57 -15.58
CA ASN A 630 3.94 -9.54 -14.30
C ASN A 630 3.87 -8.12 -13.70
N PRO A 631 3.51 -7.94 -12.41
CA PRO A 631 3.29 -6.64 -11.80
C PRO A 631 4.60 -6.02 -11.28
N ARG A 632 5.67 -6.13 -12.07
CA ARG A 632 7.04 -5.75 -11.70
C ARG A 632 7.87 -5.45 -12.94
N LEU A 633 9.06 -4.92 -12.68
CA LEU A 633 10.13 -4.83 -13.68
C LEU A 633 10.50 -6.21 -14.23
N ALA A 634 10.84 -6.22 -15.51
CA ALA A 634 11.30 -7.38 -16.25
C ALA A 634 12.56 -8.02 -15.63
N GLY A 635 12.65 -9.35 -15.76
CA GLY A 635 13.85 -10.12 -15.39
C GLY A 635 14.93 -10.05 -16.48
N GLY A 636 15.96 -10.90 -16.37
CA GLY A 636 16.91 -11.10 -17.47
C GLY A 636 17.74 -9.87 -17.85
N MET A 637 17.96 -8.93 -16.92
CA MET A 637 18.65 -7.66 -17.16
C MET A 637 17.96 -6.75 -18.20
N ILE A 638 16.70 -6.99 -18.54
CA ILE A 638 15.94 -6.13 -19.47
C ILE A 638 15.92 -4.66 -19.01
N PRO A 639 15.72 -4.32 -17.72
CA PRO A 639 15.82 -2.92 -17.26
C PRO A 639 17.19 -2.29 -17.53
N GLU A 640 18.26 -3.08 -17.50
CA GLU A 640 19.63 -2.62 -17.80
C GLU A 640 19.82 -2.40 -19.31
N LEU A 641 19.25 -3.28 -20.14
CA LEU A 641 19.22 -3.07 -21.59
C LEU A 641 18.49 -1.78 -21.94
N ILE A 642 17.34 -1.52 -21.30
CA ILE A 642 16.59 -0.27 -21.47
C ILE A 642 17.45 0.92 -21.05
N ARG A 643 18.12 0.87 -19.88
CA ARG A 643 19.02 1.93 -19.44
C ARG A 643 20.14 2.21 -20.44
N LEU A 644 20.80 1.18 -20.97
CA LEU A 644 21.87 1.32 -21.96
C LEU A 644 21.36 1.83 -23.30
N ALA A 645 20.16 1.40 -23.69
CA ALA A 645 19.55 1.72 -24.95
C ALA A 645 18.73 3.01 -24.95
N THR A 646 18.37 3.60 -23.80
CA THR A 646 17.52 4.82 -23.74
C THR A 646 17.98 5.88 -22.74
N GLY A 647 18.86 5.49 -21.80
CA GLY A 647 19.21 6.29 -20.63
C GLY A 647 18.23 6.17 -19.46
N VAL A 648 17.05 5.56 -19.65
CA VAL A 648 16.00 5.49 -18.62
C VAL A 648 16.32 4.40 -17.60
N GLN A 649 16.54 4.80 -16.34
CA GLN A 649 16.79 3.88 -15.22
C GLN A 649 15.47 3.43 -14.57
N LEU A 650 14.83 2.39 -15.13
CA LEU A 650 13.50 1.95 -14.70
C LEU A 650 13.38 1.56 -13.22
N LEU A 651 14.45 1.06 -12.60
CA LEU A 651 14.42 0.73 -11.17
C LEU A 651 14.18 1.98 -10.33
N GLU A 652 14.86 3.08 -10.64
CA GLU A 652 14.64 4.36 -9.97
C GLU A 652 13.21 4.87 -10.21
N GLN A 653 12.71 4.77 -11.45
CA GLN A 653 11.34 5.18 -11.78
C GLN A 653 10.29 4.38 -11.01
N GLN A 654 10.53 3.08 -10.81
CA GLN A 654 9.65 2.24 -9.98
C GLN A 654 9.64 2.68 -8.51
N LEU A 655 10.78 3.11 -7.96
CA LEU A 655 10.86 3.64 -6.59
C LEU A 655 10.15 4.98 -6.48
N ARG A 656 10.30 5.86 -7.48
CA ARG A 656 9.61 7.16 -7.53
C ARG A 656 8.10 7.01 -7.45
N VAL A 657 7.51 6.20 -8.32
CA VAL A 657 6.04 6.00 -8.29
C VAL A 657 5.57 5.27 -7.05
N GLY A 658 6.37 4.35 -6.50
CA GLY A 658 6.11 3.73 -5.20
C GLY A 658 6.08 4.73 -4.05
N ALA A 659 6.85 5.82 -4.15
CA ALA A 659 6.88 6.93 -3.21
C ALA A 659 5.87 8.06 -3.54
N GLY A 660 5.06 7.90 -4.59
CA GLY A 660 4.09 8.91 -5.04
C GLY A 660 4.72 10.08 -5.82
N LEU A 661 5.95 9.91 -6.31
CA LEU A 661 6.65 10.88 -7.16
C LEU A 661 6.42 10.55 -8.65
N PRO A 662 6.28 11.56 -9.53
CA PRO A 662 6.12 11.33 -10.96
C PRO A 662 7.36 10.66 -11.56
N PRO A 663 7.19 9.70 -12.49
CA PRO A 663 8.31 9.08 -13.18
C PRO A 663 8.85 9.99 -14.29
N GLU A 664 10.13 9.82 -14.60
CA GLU A 664 10.85 10.49 -15.68
C GLU A 664 11.18 9.45 -16.76
N LEU A 665 10.27 9.29 -17.72
CA LEU A 665 10.33 8.24 -18.76
C LEU A 665 10.80 8.76 -20.14
N ALA A 666 11.17 10.04 -20.25
CA ALA A 666 11.61 10.61 -21.52
C ALA A 666 12.93 9.95 -21.98
N ALA A 667 12.88 9.22 -23.09
CA ALA A 667 14.06 8.63 -23.71
C ALA A 667 14.84 9.66 -24.55
N GLY A 668 16.17 9.58 -24.53
CA GLY A 668 17.04 10.33 -25.46
C GLY A 668 17.15 9.64 -26.83
N ASP A 669 17.84 10.27 -27.78
CA ASP A 669 18.15 9.66 -29.09
C ASP A 669 19.18 8.54 -28.90
N THR A 670 18.77 7.27 -29.11
CA THR A 670 19.51 6.14 -28.56
C THR A 670 19.27 4.79 -29.28
N GLY A 671 20.32 3.96 -29.31
CA GLY A 671 20.47 2.74 -30.12
C GLY A 671 19.98 1.43 -29.48
N TYR A 672 20.72 0.35 -29.69
CA TYR A 672 20.31 -1.01 -29.28
C TYR A 672 21.22 -1.55 -28.17
N ALA A 673 20.62 -2.33 -27.27
CA ALA A 673 21.34 -3.11 -26.28
C ALA A 673 20.81 -4.55 -26.24
N GLY A 674 21.70 -5.51 -26.06
CA GLY A 674 21.34 -6.92 -26.01
C GLY A 674 22.15 -7.67 -24.99
N ILE A 675 21.63 -8.82 -24.58
CA ILE A 675 22.26 -9.74 -23.64
C ILE A 675 22.28 -11.15 -24.21
N ALA A 676 23.34 -11.88 -23.91
CA ALA A 676 23.41 -13.31 -24.10
C ALA A 676 23.86 -14.00 -22.81
N PHE A 677 23.13 -15.04 -22.39
CA PHE A 677 23.43 -15.80 -21.18
C PHE A 677 24.44 -16.91 -21.47
N LEU A 678 25.31 -17.14 -20.49
CA LEU A 678 26.25 -18.25 -20.46
C LEU A 678 25.51 -19.50 -19.98
N LEU A 679 25.53 -20.56 -20.78
CA LEU A 679 24.84 -21.82 -20.50
C LEU A 679 25.84 -22.97 -20.47
N ALA A 680 25.62 -23.94 -19.58
CA ALA A 680 26.39 -25.17 -19.60
C ALA A 680 25.91 -26.06 -20.77
N PRO A 681 26.81 -26.56 -21.64
CA PRO A 681 26.44 -27.46 -22.72
C PRO A 681 26.10 -28.88 -22.24
N GLU A 682 26.60 -29.27 -21.06
CA GLU A 682 26.47 -30.62 -20.51
C GLU A 682 26.42 -30.62 -18.98
N HIS A 683 26.10 -31.78 -18.41
CA HIS A 683 26.05 -31.98 -16.97
C HIS A 683 27.45 -32.32 -16.42
N GLY A 684 27.83 -31.68 -15.32
CA GLY A 684 29.09 -32.00 -14.63
C GLY A 684 29.47 -30.96 -13.59
N VAL A 685 30.73 -30.95 -13.19
CA VAL A 685 31.29 -29.98 -12.22
C VAL A 685 32.03 -28.88 -12.98
N LEU A 686 31.60 -27.63 -12.80
CA LEU A 686 32.26 -26.47 -13.39
C LEU A 686 33.64 -26.27 -12.75
N ARG A 687 34.72 -26.38 -13.53
CA ARG A 687 36.10 -26.16 -13.05
C ARG A 687 36.56 -24.73 -13.22
N ALA A 688 36.27 -24.14 -14.37
CA ALA A 688 36.67 -22.77 -14.68
C ALA A 688 35.78 -22.18 -15.78
N VAL A 689 35.71 -20.85 -15.80
CA VAL A 689 35.17 -20.05 -16.93
C VAL A 689 36.29 -19.12 -17.38
N ASP A 690 36.93 -19.47 -18.49
CA ASP A 690 38.07 -18.75 -19.03
C ASP A 690 37.67 -17.77 -20.14
N GLY A 691 38.59 -16.88 -20.52
CA GLY A 691 38.38 -15.99 -21.66
C GLY A 691 37.50 -14.77 -21.38
N VAL A 692 37.07 -14.57 -20.13
CA VAL A 692 36.27 -13.39 -19.69
C VAL A 692 36.93 -12.06 -20.08
N ALA A 693 38.24 -11.92 -19.89
CA ALA A 693 38.97 -10.70 -20.29
C ALA A 693 38.98 -10.49 -21.80
N ALA A 694 39.11 -11.56 -22.59
CA ALA A 694 39.05 -11.49 -24.04
C ALA A 694 37.64 -11.13 -24.52
N ALA A 695 36.60 -11.70 -23.91
CA ALA A 695 35.21 -11.35 -24.18
C ALA A 695 34.91 -9.86 -23.89
N ARG A 696 35.41 -9.33 -22.78
CA ARG A 696 35.30 -7.89 -22.44
C ARG A 696 36.00 -6.97 -23.43
N SER A 697 37.01 -7.47 -24.15
CA SER A 697 37.74 -6.67 -25.15
C SER A 697 37.06 -6.59 -26.51
N VAL A 698 35.96 -7.33 -26.73
CA VAL A 698 35.21 -7.29 -27.99
C VAL A 698 34.51 -5.92 -28.13
N PRO A 699 34.69 -5.21 -29.26
CA PRO A 699 34.01 -3.93 -29.49
C PRO A 699 32.50 -4.03 -29.32
N GLY A 700 31.89 -3.06 -28.64
CA GLY A 700 30.46 -3.03 -28.33
C GLY A 700 30.05 -3.79 -27.07
N VAL A 701 30.91 -4.65 -26.49
CA VAL A 701 30.63 -5.28 -25.20
C VAL A 701 30.77 -4.27 -24.07
N VAL A 702 29.72 -4.18 -23.25
CA VAL A 702 29.65 -3.27 -22.10
C VAL A 702 29.92 -4.02 -20.80
N GLU A 703 29.44 -5.26 -20.69
CA GLU A 703 29.57 -6.05 -19.48
C GLU A 703 29.79 -7.54 -19.79
N VAL A 704 30.64 -8.19 -19.00
CA VAL A 704 30.73 -9.65 -18.93
C VAL A 704 30.77 -10.04 -17.46
N THR A 705 29.79 -10.84 -17.04
CA THR A 705 29.58 -11.27 -15.67
C THR A 705 29.47 -12.79 -15.61
N VAL A 706 30.23 -13.41 -14.72
CA VAL A 706 30.15 -14.85 -14.42
C VAL A 706 29.66 -15.00 -12.99
N THR A 707 28.48 -15.57 -12.82
CA THR A 707 27.83 -15.77 -11.51
C THR A 707 28.09 -17.17 -10.94
N ALA A 708 28.33 -18.15 -11.81
CA ALA A 708 28.66 -19.51 -11.39
C ALA A 708 30.05 -19.59 -10.75
N ARG A 709 30.20 -20.48 -9.76
CA ARG A 709 31.45 -20.70 -9.02
C ARG A 709 32.11 -21.99 -9.45
N ALA A 710 33.43 -22.01 -9.51
CA ALA A 710 34.18 -23.25 -9.66
C ALA A 710 33.83 -24.24 -8.54
N GLY A 711 33.67 -25.51 -8.89
CA GLY A 711 33.17 -26.59 -8.02
C GLY A 711 31.65 -26.74 -8.01
N ALA A 712 30.87 -25.84 -8.64
CA ALA A 712 29.42 -25.97 -8.72
C ALA A 712 29.01 -27.07 -9.72
N THR A 713 27.99 -27.85 -9.38
CA THR A 713 27.32 -28.73 -10.33
C THR A 713 26.53 -27.88 -11.32
N VAL A 714 26.72 -28.12 -12.62
CA VAL A 714 26.08 -27.41 -13.72
C VAL A 714 25.43 -28.41 -14.68
N ARG A 715 24.49 -27.93 -15.49
CA ARG A 715 23.72 -28.74 -16.43
C ARG A 715 23.14 -27.89 -17.56
N PRO A 716 22.72 -28.52 -18.68
CA PRO A 716 21.89 -27.83 -19.66
C PRO A 716 20.67 -27.20 -18.98
N PRO A 717 20.30 -25.98 -19.36
CA PRO A 717 19.36 -25.17 -18.57
C PRO A 717 17.95 -25.75 -18.59
N VAL A 718 17.36 -25.93 -17.41
CA VAL A 718 15.96 -26.30 -17.22
C VAL A 718 15.14 -25.16 -16.62
N ASN A 719 15.79 -24.15 -16.05
CA ASN A 719 15.19 -22.89 -15.62
C ASN A 719 16.22 -21.74 -15.66
N ALA A 720 15.81 -20.53 -15.26
CA ALA A 720 16.68 -19.36 -15.27
C ALA A 720 17.88 -19.43 -14.29
N TYR A 721 17.82 -20.30 -13.28
CA TYR A 721 18.88 -20.43 -12.26
C TYR A 721 20.08 -21.28 -12.73
N ASP A 722 19.94 -22.01 -13.84
CA ASP A 722 21.05 -22.78 -14.45
C ASP A 722 21.98 -21.89 -15.32
N ARG A 723 21.70 -20.58 -15.44
CA ARG A 723 22.54 -19.62 -16.18
C ARG A 723 23.85 -19.38 -15.41
N LEU A 724 24.99 -19.48 -16.09
CA LEU A 724 26.32 -19.34 -15.51
C LEU A 724 26.81 -17.89 -15.40
N GLY A 725 26.10 -16.97 -16.05
CA GLY A 725 26.43 -15.56 -16.17
C GLY A 725 25.87 -14.97 -17.46
N HIS A 726 26.38 -13.83 -17.89
CA HIS A 726 25.93 -13.12 -19.09
C HIS A 726 26.97 -12.19 -19.71
N VAL A 727 26.74 -11.84 -20.97
CA VAL A 727 27.41 -10.77 -21.72
C VAL A 727 26.37 -9.75 -22.16
N ILE A 728 26.62 -8.46 -21.95
CA ILE A 728 25.78 -7.36 -22.45
C ILE A 728 26.58 -6.54 -23.47
N ALA A 729 25.95 -6.19 -24.59
CA ALA A 729 26.52 -5.35 -25.63
C ALA A 729 25.57 -4.20 -26.02
N ARG A 730 26.13 -3.11 -26.53
CA ARG A 730 25.42 -1.93 -27.03
C ARG A 730 26.01 -1.47 -28.36
N ALA A 731 25.17 -1.11 -29.32
CA ALA A 731 25.57 -0.56 -30.62
C ALA A 731 24.47 0.33 -31.22
N GLU A 732 24.74 0.94 -32.37
CA GLU A 732 23.74 1.75 -33.09
C GLU A 732 22.77 0.89 -33.90
N GLY A 733 23.22 -0.28 -34.37
CA GLY A 733 22.40 -1.26 -35.08
C GLY A 733 22.15 -2.56 -34.29
N PRO A 734 21.00 -3.22 -34.49
CA PRO A 734 20.68 -4.48 -33.81
C PRO A 734 21.61 -5.63 -34.25
N GLU A 735 22.04 -5.66 -35.52
CA GLU A 735 22.95 -6.67 -36.05
C GLU A 735 24.35 -6.57 -35.42
N GLU A 736 24.80 -5.34 -35.13
CA GLU A 736 26.09 -5.08 -34.48
C GLU A 736 26.09 -5.60 -33.04
N VAL A 737 24.98 -5.44 -32.32
CA VAL A 737 24.79 -6.03 -30.98
C VAL A 737 24.88 -7.55 -31.05
N ASP A 738 24.14 -8.18 -31.96
CA ASP A 738 24.12 -9.64 -32.11
C ASP A 738 25.51 -10.19 -32.50
N ALA A 739 26.25 -9.48 -33.35
CA ALA A 739 27.62 -9.81 -33.72
C ALA A 739 28.58 -9.71 -32.53
N ALA A 740 28.51 -8.63 -31.74
CA ALA A 740 29.33 -8.43 -30.55
C ALA A 740 29.08 -9.52 -29.50
N LEU A 741 27.82 -9.84 -29.20
CA LEU A 741 27.44 -10.90 -28.26
C LEU A 741 27.97 -12.27 -28.71
N THR A 742 27.82 -12.59 -30.00
CA THR A 742 28.29 -13.87 -30.56
C THR A 742 29.81 -13.97 -30.53
N ALA A 743 30.52 -12.90 -30.91
CA ALA A 743 31.96 -12.84 -30.85
C ALA A 743 32.48 -12.99 -29.41
N ALA A 744 31.84 -12.32 -28.44
CA ALA A 744 32.22 -12.37 -27.03
C ALA A 744 31.99 -13.74 -26.40
N LEU A 745 30.82 -14.37 -26.63
CA LEU A 745 30.56 -15.73 -26.18
C LEU A 745 31.55 -16.72 -26.78
N GLY A 746 31.93 -16.55 -28.06
CA GLY A 746 32.96 -17.38 -28.70
C GLY A 746 34.37 -17.22 -28.12
N ARG A 747 34.61 -16.24 -27.23
CA ARG A 747 35.86 -16.10 -26.47
C ARG A 747 35.80 -16.77 -25.10
N ILE A 748 34.63 -17.18 -24.63
CA ILE A 748 34.44 -17.75 -23.30
C ILE A 748 34.46 -19.27 -23.40
N ASP A 749 35.29 -19.91 -22.59
CA ASP A 749 35.40 -21.37 -22.50
C ASP A 749 34.97 -21.84 -21.11
N THR A 750 34.02 -22.78 -21.06
CA THR A 750 33.49 -23.35 -19.82
C THR A 750 34.03 -24.77 -19.66
N ARG A 751 34.97 -24.96 -18.72
CA ARG A 751 35.54 -26.28 -18.44
C ARG A 751 34.65 -27.03 -17.45
N ILE A 752 34.03 -28.12 -17.92
CA ILE A 752 33.14 -28.97 -17.14
C ILE A 752 33.74 -30.37 -17.09
N GLU A 753 33.78 -30.96 -15.90
CA GLU A 753 34.22 -32.35 -15.71
C GLU A 753 33.00 -33.25 -15.52
N SER A 754 32.85 -34.25 -16.40
CA SER A 754 31.75 -35.21 -16.35
C SER A 754 31.92 -36.20 -15.19
N GLU A 755 30.83 -36.71 -14.62
CA GLU A 755 30.84 -37.65 -13.46
C GLU A 755 31.40 -39.07 -13.80
N GLY A 756 32.23 -39.21 -14.84
CA GLY A 756 32.81 -40.48 -15.29
C GLY A 756 34.35 -40.55 -15.32
N ASP A 757 35.06 -39.46 -15.03
CA ASP A 757 36.54 -39.38 -15.11
C ASP A 757 37.23 -39.48 -13.73
N GLN A 758 36.79 -40.41 -12.87
CA GLN A 758 37.54 -40.83 -11.67
C GLN A 758 38.23 -42.18 -11.85
#